data_AF-A0A8H5R5A8-F1
#
_entry.id   AF-A0A8H5R5A8-F1
#
_cell.length_a   1.000
_cell.length_b   1.000
_cell.length_c   1.000
_cell.angle_alpha   90.00
_cell.angle_beta   90.00
_cell.angle_gamma   90.00
#
_symmetry.space_group_name_H-M   'P 1'
#
loop_
_entity.id
_entity.type
_entity.pdbx_description
1 polymer ?
#
loop_
_entity_poly.entity_id
_entity_poly.type
_entity_poly.pdbx_seq_one_letter_code
_entity_poly.pdbx_strand_id
1 'polypeptide(L)'
;MANPQEAEEIIRSLNGGLGKHIEHSAKRVLHEILRYANSRSFNKVLAASETPSITFRIHDYDRIVIEYNDDGLTKADLEAICQPVTKEQTGECNFRTIVVANRKVHIQSGNFSFDFQHNILDPQDSIMRPVWVSPTEIVPNNMTRITLYLHGQGSKEEVENLRRTICSQFEKLNDASLVFLKDIKWMRSEFLDGTGFVIRSKAWQKSNLVKHGVCMDFTYADQRTESKVYHVTDHSADSSAAHVTLAFPLVLEFTPRVYGAEAVQLFNFIPLCASPFAFHVHSNFEFDDEAHGIVTTSARNNSIRGLITKAFFKAILQFLDDKILCDSYLLHKYPVTAAAKLTEYGLATLSDSRLFELLEMDLKSPKPRMHTDISRDWRIAMSRLVTKLLTSDERADKLKSLPIVQLRDGRWTSPASGPLYFPTSGYGSIPESLKFRDVTQLATFQPERRALYEKLGVTQPTAKEVRQKILDTFKSAETLRLADVYEYLRYLYLIHQSFNLSTSKEQPYDDVRILTTGMKLQNPHSTTVYYPGTDDPYSPESLLGPTSMANFLHPKIWNDGADKPGPFHPTWKVWLCDSIGIRERPSLLQAKAQSDSEPTNEGSSTDADGVVLSDAFNHRSYIEKTCGKKQLQSIARLFVNELKIRDASGEDMVSELCALRMQECKDMANVHRIYQYLDSKTISPETRRKFHDLPLILVKDGGHSEWLRASECFWSEADTGDLNSNLQKCYPDLEDFFLEKLDVKIAAYDKLLNTTSDNPEDFLEIITSFADDFGESIHKFLAEPVRRAKVFPVRNPGGEISLVSLDTDFAIADREGLQRELQDHIRILDFDLGDVRRLWPLFQWLNIQARYLSRCVKRSVTVSEDDEASEEVDPWDLRRKAYHITRVAATFDILAIYDDAAWLYQRLKALRIVQVPGISSELEITQDQKVVRSMPQSVTAHISDDDFDFTIYVARDKRKKIFSVLPRILEEWLRQDRGHQHTFEVISSLTSIIASDCSVLDEILQDQGIIELPFENNDAGSTKISSEGASECSSVQEAVGKPSEGDQGESLVLRGRESASEVVSDAAE
;
A
#
# COMPACT_ATOMS: atom_id res chain seq x y z
N MET A 1 17.23 20.18 -89.16
CA MET A 1 17.57 18.82 -88.69
C MET A 1 18.07 18.99 -87.27
N ALA A 2 17.34 18.45 -86.28
CA ALA A 2 17.79 18.49 -84.89
C ALA A 2 19.06 17.65 -84.73
N ASN A 3 19.98 18.10 -83.88
CA ASN A 3 21.24 17.42 -83.58
C ASN A 3 20.94 15.99 -83.09
N PRO A 4 21.67 14.94 -83.54
CA PRO A 4 21.50 13.58 -83.04
C PRO A 4 21.49 13.47 -81.51
N GLN A 5 22.27 14.30 -80.81
CA GLN A 5 22.30 14.34 -79.35
C GLN A 5 21.04 14.99 -78.73
N GLU A 6 20.48 16.04 -79.36
CA GLU A 6 19.21 16.62 -78.92
C GLU A 6 18.04 15.68 -79.21
N ALA A 7 18.07 14.97 -80.35
CA ALA A 7 17.09 13.94 -80.66
C ALA A 7 17.21 12.77 -79.68
N GLU A 8 18.42 12.38 -79.26
CA GLU A 8 18.67 11.31 -78.30
C GLU A 8 18.32 11.72 -76.86
N GLU A 9 18.54 12.98 -76.45
CA GLU A 9 18.02 13.54 -75.18
C GLU A 9 16.50 13.65 -75.18
N ILE A 10 15.89 14.10 -76.29
CA ILE A 10 14.44 14.14 -76.44
C ILE A 10 13.87 12.72 -76.43
N ILE A 11 14.48 11.75 -77.12
CA ILE A 11 14.08 10.33 -77.09
C ILE A 11 14.29 9.73 -75.69
N ARG A 12 15.33 10.10 -74.94
CA ARG A 12 15.58 9.65 -73.56
C ARG A 12 14.63 10.31 -72.54
N SER A 13 14.15 11.53 -72.83
CA SER A 13 13.09 12.21 -72.08
C SER A 13 11.68 11.69 -72.42
N LEU A 14 11.46 11.27 -73.67
CA LEU A 14 10.22 10.64 -74.15
C LEU A 14 10.13 9.17 -73.75
N ASN A 15 11.26 8.49 -73.56
CA ASN A 15 11.39 7.17 -72.94
C ASN A 15 11.64 7.26 -71.42
N GLY A 16 11.43 8.43 -70.82
CA GLY A 16 11.78 8.74 -69.43
C GLY A 16 10.91 7.95 -68.45
N GLY A 17 11.56 7.20 -67.56
CA GLY A 17 10.92 6.50 -66.45
C GLY A 17 10.10 7.43 -65.55
N LEU A 18 9.31 6.83 -64.67
CA LEU A 18 8.43 7.56 -63.77
C LEU A 18 9.23 8.61 -62.95
N GLY A 19 8.85 9.90 -63.02
CA GLY A 19 9.58 10.95 -62.32
C GLY A 19 9.51 10.79 -60.79
N LYS A 20 10.61 11.07 -60.07
CA LYS A 20 10.69 10.96 -58.59
C LYS A 20 9.56 11.67 -57.83
N HIS A 21 9.02 12.76 -58.38
CA HIS A 21 7.90 13.50 -57.81
C HIS A 21 6.58 12.72 -57.82
N ILE A 22 6.38 11.82 -58.79
CA ILE A 22 5.22 10.91 -58.87
C ILE A 22 5.35 9.84 -57.79
N GLU A 23 6.53 9.22 -57.66
CA GLU A 23 6.79 8.21 -56.62
C GLU A 23 6.59 8.79 -55.21
N HIS A 24 7.08 10.01 -54.97
CA HIS A 24 6.88 10.70 -53.71
C HIS A 24 5.39 11.00 -53.44
N SER A 25 4.66 11.50 -54.44
CA SER A 25 3.22 11.77 -54.31
C SER A 25 2.41 10.49 -54.09
N ALA A 26 2.81 9.40 -54.73
CA ALA A 26 2.16 8.09 -54.62
C ALA A 26 2.15 7.55 -53.19
N LYS A 27 3.18 7.82 -52.39
CA LYS A 27 3.26 7.41 -50.97
C LYS A 27 2.23 8.11 -50.06
N ARG A 28 1.63 9.22 -50.50
CA ARG A 28 0.72 10.06 -49.70
C ARG A 28 -0.74 10.00 -50.16
N VAL A 29 -1.07 9.18 -51.15
CA VAL A 29 -2.41 9.16 -51.77
C VAL A 29 -3.49 8.87 -50.72
N LEU A 30 -3.34 7.82 -49.92
CA LEU A 30 -4.32 7.48 -48.89
C LEU A 30 -4.42 8.56 -47.80
N HIS A 31 -3.29 9.13 -47.40
CA HIS A 31 -3.22 10.21 -46.41
C HIS A 31 -4.06 11.41 -46.85
N GLU A 32 -3.87 11.89 -48.07
CA GLU A 32 -4.61 13.04 -48.60
C GLU A 32 -6.09 12.72 -48.86
N ILE A 33 -6.41 11.49 -49.27
CA ILE A 33 -7.81 11.03 -49.37
C ILE A 33 -8.52 11.09 -48.02
N LEU A 34 -7.90 10.60 -46.95
CA LEU A 34 -8.51 10.63 -45.61
C LEU A 34 -8.64 12.07 -45.08
N ARG A 35 -7.70 12.96 -45.40
CA ARG A 35 -7.80 14.40 -45.09
C ARG A 35 -8.96 15.05 -45.84
N TYR A 36 -9.13 14.72 -47.12
CA TYR A 36 -10.28 15.17 -47.92
C TYR A 36 -11.59 14.65 -47.33
N ALA A 37 -11.64 13.37 -46.94
CA ALA A 37 -12.80 12.76 -46.32
C ALA A 37 -13.19 13.48 -45.01
N ASN A 38 -12.19 13.86 -44.19
CA ASN A 38 -12.38 14.55 -42.92
C ASN A 38 -12.88 16.00 -43.05
N SER A 39 -12.74 16.63 -44.24
CA SER A 39 -13.27 17.98 -44.50
C SER A 39 -14.68 17.99 -45.09
N ARG A 40 -15.23 16.84 -45.49
CA ARG A 40 -16.58 16.75 -46.06
C ARG A 40 -17.67 16.89 -45.01
N SER A 41 -18.86 17.27 -45.48
CA SER A 41 -20.09 17.35 -44.68
C SER A 41 -21.07 16.24 -45.10
N PHE A 42 -21.79 15.69 -44.13
CA PHE A 42 -22.68 14.54 -44.32
C PHE A 42 -24.11 14.82 -43.82
N ASN A 43 -24.55 16.08 -43.86
CA ASN A 43 -25.82 16.50 -43.26
C ASN A 43 -27.05 15.86 -43.95
N LYS A 44 -27.01 15.67 -45.28
CA LYS A 44 -28.11 15.07 -46.05
C LYS A 44 -28.34 13.61 -45.68
N VAL A 45 -27.27 12.84 -45.52
CA VAL A 45 -27.31 11.42 -45.12
C VAL A 45 -27.76 11.28 -43.67
N LEU A 46 -27.27 12.14 -42.78
CA LEU A 46 -27.75 12.21 -41.40
C LEU A 46 -29.25 12.55 -41.32
N ALA A 47 -29.73 13.48 -42.16
CA ALA A 47 -31.15 13.82 -42.24
C ALA A 47 -32.01 12.66 -42.78
N ALA A 48 -31.44 11.78 -43.61
CA ALA A 48 -32.07 10.56 -44.10
C ALA A 48 -32.00 9.37 -43.11
N SER A 49 -31.43 9.57 -41.91
CA SER A 49 -31.15 8.50 -40.94
C SER A 49 -30.23 7.39 -41.47
N GLU A 50 -29.37 7.73 -42.43
CA GLU A 50 -28.33 6.86 -42.97
C GLU A 50 -26.98 7.15 -42.30
N THR A 51 -26.05 6.19 -42.39
CA THR A 51 -24.73 6.28 -41.74
C THR A 51 -23.71 6.93 -42.68
N PRO A 52 -22.99 7.99 -42.25
CA PRO A 52 -21.87 8.56 -43.01
C PRO A 52 -20.79 7.52 -43.29
N SER A 53 -20.46 7.33 -44.56
CA SER A 53 -19.68 6.20 -45.05
C SER A 53 -18.70 6.55 -46.16
N ILE A 54 -17.61 5.78 -46.22
CA ILE A 54 -16.62 5.80 -47.30
C ILE A 54 -16.32 4.37 -47.76
N THR A 55 -16.30 4.15 -49.07
CA THR A 55 -15.99 2.86 -49.68
C THR A 55 -14.82 3.00 -50.66
N PHE A 56 -13.81 2.14 -50.50
CA PHE A 56 -12.69 1.98 -51.41
C PHE A 56 -12.87 0.69 -52.21
N ARG A 57 -12.87 0.79 -53.55
CA ARG A 57 -12.85 -0.35 -54.47
C ARG A 57 -11.56 -0.34 -55.27
N ILE A 58 -10.64 -1.24 -54.91
CA ILE A 58 -9.31 -1.35 -55.50
C ILE A 58 -9.37 -2.42 -56.60
N HIS A 59 -9.25 -2.02 -57.87
CA HIS A 59 -9.20 -2.97 -58.98
C HIS A 59 -7.76 -3.33 -59.31
N ASP A 60 -7.47 -4.64 -59.43
CA ASP A 60 -6.11 -5.19 -59.58
C ASP A 60 -5.31 -4.65 -60.79
N TYR A 61 -5.96 -4.04 -61.79
CA TYR A 61 -5.36 -3.79 -63.10
C TYR A 61 -5.01 -2.33 -63.39
N ASP A 62 -5.84 -1.37 -63.00
CA ASP A 62 -5.69 0.01 -63.51
C ASP A 62 -6.34 1.15 -62.69
N ARG A 63 -7.23 0.88 -61.74
CA ARG A 63 -7.97 1.97 -61.07
C ARG A 63 -8.41 1.68 -59.64
N ILE A 64 -8.63 2.75 -58.88
CA ILE A 64 -9.23 2.75 -57.55
C ILE A 64 -10.45 3.66 -57.57
N VAL A 65 -11.61 3.14 -57.17
CA VAL A 65 -12.86 3.91 -57.07
C VAL A 65 -13.14 4.19 -55.60
N ILE A 66 -13.38 5.46 -55.27
CA ILE A 66 -13.64 5.92 -53.91
C ILE A 66 -15.01 6.58 -53.89
N GLU A 67 -15.87 6.14 -52.99
CA GLU A 67 -17.24 6.60 -52.89
C GLU A 67 -17.54 7.13 -51.49
N TYR A 68 -18.11 8.33 -51.43
CA TYR A 68 -18.55 9.01 -50.22
C TYR A 68 -20.05 9.26 -50.35
N ASN A 69 -20.83 9.02 -49.31
CA ASN A 69 -22.23 9.45 -49.25
C ASN A 69 -22.35 10.85 -48.61
N ASP A 70 -21.61 11.81 -49.14
CA ASP A 70 -21.52 13.17 -48.58
C ASP A 70 -22.60 14.11 -49.15
N ASP A 71 -22.54 15.39 -48.76
CA ASP A 71 -23.48 16.41 -49.24
C ASP A 71 -23.28 16.80 -50.72
N GLY A 72 -22.28 16.22 -51.39
CA GLY A 72 -21.84 16.57 -52.73
C GLY A 72 -20.95 17.81 -52.77
N LEU A 73 -20.32 18.06 -53.92
CA LEU A 73 -19.42 19.19 -54.16
C LEU A 73 -20.20 20.51 -54.33
N THR A 74 -19.68 21.56 -53.71
CA THR A 74 -20.08 22.94 -53.95
C THR A 74 -19.08 23.64 -54.89
N LYS A 75 -19.45 24.83 -55.38
CA LYS A 75 -18.54 25.68 -56.15
C LYS A 75 -17.27 26.03 -55.35
N ALA A 76 -17.42 26.33 -54.06
CA ALA A 76 -16.30 26.63 -53.17
C ALA A 76 -15.37 25.43 -52.99
N ASP A 77 -15.93 24.21 -52.91
CA ASP A 77 -15.13 22.98 -52.85
C ASP A 77 -14.31 22.79 -54.12
N LEU A 78 -14.90 23.01 -55.30
CA LEU A 78 -14.18 22.92 -56.57
C LEU A 78 -13.06 23.96 -56.66
N GLU A 79 -13.31 25.19 -56.23
CA GLU A 79 -12.29 26.25 -56.16
C GLU A 79 -11.15 25.86 -55.22
N ALA A 80 -11.45 25.28 -54.05
CA ALA A 80 -10.45 24.79 -53.11
C ALA A 80 -9.63 23.60 -53.66
N ILE A 81 -10.29 22.65 -54.34
CA ILE A 81 -9.61 21.50 -54.99
C ILE A 81 -8.59 21.98 -56.04
N CYS A 82 -8.90 23.04 -56.78
CA CYS A 82 -8.03 23.57 -57.84
C CYS A 82 -6.88 24.46 -57.32
N GLN A 83 -6.95 24.94 -56.08
CA GLN A 83 -5.91 25.81 -55.50
C GLN A 83 -4.74 25.00 -54.93
N PRO A 84 -3.49 25.46 -55.11
CA PRO A 84 -2.34 24.86 -54.45
C PRO A 84 -2.37 25.17 -52.95
N VAL A 85 -2.22 24.14 -52.12
CA VAL A 85 -2.12 24.31 -50.66
C VAL A 85 -0.83 25.05 -50.32
N THR A 86 -0.96 26.23 -49.71
CA THR A 86 0.18 27.00 -49.20
C THR A 86 0.71 26.36 -47.91
N LYS A 87 1.99 26.59 -47.57
CA LYS A 87 2.59 26.07 -46.33
C LYS A 87 1.85 26.50 -45.05
N GLU A 88 1.02 27.54 -45.15
CA GLU A 88 0.26 28.15 -44.05
C GLU A 88 -1.12 27.49 -43.85
N GLN A 89 -1.69 26.83 -44.87
CA GLN A 89 -2.99 26.13 -44.83
C GLN A 89 -2.87 24.74 -44.18
N THR A 90 -2.47 24.75 -42.91
CA THR A 90 -2.11 23.59 -42.10
C THR A 90 -3.34 22.78 -41.65
N GLY A 91 -3.97 22.07 -42.58
CA GLY A 91 -5.12 21.20 -42.29
C GLY A 91 -5.85 20.73 -43.54
N GLU A 92 -5.75 21.48 -44.63
CA GLU A 92 -6.48 21.22 -45.88
C GLU A 92 -5.82 20.15 -46.75
N CYS A 93 -6.63 19.27 -47.33
CA CYS A 93 -6.19 18.24 -48.26
C CYS A 93 -5.40 18.86 -49.43
N ASN A 94 -4.20 18.36 -49.69
CA ASN A 94 -3.44 18.69 -50.89
C ASN A 94 -3.84 17.76 -52.04
N PHE A 95 -4.95 18.10 -52.69
CA PHE A 95 -5.52 17.29 -53.77
C PHE A 95 -4.57 17.12 -54.97
N ARG A 96 -3.62 18.06 -55.14
CA ARG A 96 -2.56 17.96 -56.16
C ARG A 96 -1.75 16.69 -56.04
N THR A 97 -1.44 16.27 -54.82
CA THR A 97 -0.70 15.03 -54.56
C THR A 97 -1.42 13.82 -55.16
N ILE A 98 -2.76 13.78 -55.03
CA ILE A 98 -3.60 12.72 -55.60
C ILE A 98 -3.56 12.79 -57.14
N VAL A 99 -3.66 13.99 -57.72
CA VAL A 99 -3.62 14.16 -59.18
C VAL A 99 -2.27 13.78 -59.78
N VAL A 100 -1.16 14.19 -59.16
CA VAL A 100 0.21 13.89 -59.65
C VAL A 100 0.52 12.39 -59.58
N ALA A 101 0.07 11.72 -58.52
CA ALA A 101 0.29 10.29 -58.34
C ALA A 101 -0.45 9.40 -59.36
N ASN A 102 -1.40 9.96 -60.11
CA ASN A 102 -2.30 9.21 -61.00
C ASN A 102 -2.23 9.75 -62.43
N ARG A 103 -2.48 8.88 -63.41
CA ARG A 103 -2.57 9.29 -64.83
C ARG A 103 -3.75 10.24 -65.04
N LYS A 104 -4.85 9.92 -64.40
CA LYS A 104 -6.12 10.64 -64.51
C LYS A 104 -6.89 10.48 -63.20
N VAL A 105 -7.53 11.55 -62.75
CA VAL A 105 -8.46 11.54 -61.62
C VAL A 105 -9.80 12.05 -62.10
N HIS A 106 -10.82 11.20 -62.07
CA HIS A 106 -12.19 11.57 -62.44
C HIS A 106 -13.02 11.81 -61.19
N ILE A 107 -13.77 12.92 -61.12
CA ILE A 107 -14.64 13.23 -59.99
C ILE A 107 -16.07 13.41 -60.49
N GLN A 108 -17.02 12.76 -59.82
CA GLN A 108 -18.45 12.87 -60.05
C GLN A 108 -19.15 13.23 -58.74
N SER A 109 -19.95 14.28 -58.73
CA SER A 109 -20.70 14.71 -57.53
C SER A 109 -21.90 15.56 -57.91
N GLY A 110 -23.10 15.00 -57.82
CA GLY A 110 -24.31 15.64 -58.35
C GLY A 110 -24.15 16.06 -59.81
N ASN A 111 -24.23 17.36 -60.08
CA ASN A 111 -24.08 17.94 -61.43
C ASN A 111 -22.62 18.15 -61.86
N PHE A 112 -21.65 17.91 -60.98
CA PHE A 112 -20.24 18.07 -61.28
C PHE A 112 -19.68 16.76 -61.84
N SER A 113 -19.09 16.82 -63.04
CA SER A 113 -18.31 15.72 -63.61
C SER A 113 -17.14 16.28 -64.41
N PHE A 114 -15.92 15.99 -63.96
CA PHE A 114 -14.70 16.51 -64.56
C PHE A 114 -13.49 15.62 -64.29
N ASP A 115 -12.47 15.78 -65.12
CA ASP A 115 -11.19 15.09 -65.04
C ASP A 115 -10.06 16.04 -64.68
N PHE A 116 -9.12 15.56 -63.88
CA PHE A 116 -7.76 16.07 -63.86
C PHE A 116 -6.85 15.10 -64.60
N GLN A 117 -5.98 15.64 -65.45
CA GLN A 117 -4.94 14.89 -66.13
C GLN A 117 -3.60 15.54 -65.81
N HIS A 118 -2.64 14.72 -65.39
CA HIS A 118 -1.29 15.20 -65.11
C HIS A 118 -0.37 14.83 -66.28
N ASN A 119 0.30 15.84 -66.85
CA ASN A 119 1.32 15.61 -67.87
C ASN A 119 2.65 15.28 -67.19
N ILE A 120 3.11 14.04 -67.33
CA ILE A 120 4.37 13.53 -66.75
C ILE A 120 5.59 14.34 -67.25
N LEU A 121 5.47 14.98 -68.42
CA LEU A 121 6.54 15.76 -69.05
C LEU A 121 6.60 17.23 -68.58
N ASP A 122 5.64 17.70 -67.78
CA ASP A 122 5.62 19.08 -67.26
C ASP A 122 5.57 19.12 -65.72
N PRO A 123 6.74 19.04 -65.05
CA PRO A 123 6.83 19.09 -63.60
C PRO A 123 6.51 20.48 -63.00
N GLN A 124 6.38 21.54 -63.80
CA GLN A 124 6.13 22.91 -63.32
C GLN A 124 4.69 23.38 -63.49
N ASP A 125 3.79 22.56 -64.05
CA ASP A 125 2.38 22.96 -64.20
C ASP A 125 1.72 23.12 -62.82
N SER A 126 1.73 24.35 -62.31
CA SER A 126 1.39 24.69 -60.94
C SER A 126 -0.13 24.71 -60.70
N ILE A 127 -0.93 24.78 -61.77
CA ILE A 127 -2.37 25.05 -61.72
C ILE A 127 -3.14 23.81 -62.15
N MET A 128 -3.92 23.21 -61.25
CA MET A 128 -4.81 22.10 -61.60
C MET A 128 -6.04 22.61 -62.34
N ARG A 129 -6.14 22.29 -63.64
CA ARG A 129 -7.30 22.68 -64.47
C ARG A 129 -8.24 21.49 -64.67
N PRO A 130 -9.50 21.58 -64.21
CA PRO A 130 -10.47 20.53 -64.44
C PRO A 130 -10.96 20.57 -65.90
N VAL A 131 -11.05 19.41 -66.52
CA VAL A 131 -11.66 19.23 -67.85
C VAL A 131 -13.06 18.67 -67.65
N TRP A 132 -14.09 19.45 -68.00
CA TRP A 132 -15.47 19.00 -67.86
C TRP A 132 -15.78 17.83 -68.79
N VAL A 133 -16.46 16.82 -68.25
CA VAL A 133 -16.81 15.59 -68.98
C VAL A 133 -18.29 15.33 -68.81
N SER A 134 -18.97 14.92 -69.88
CA SER A 134 -20.33 14.42 -69.79
C SER A 134 -20.32 13.07 -69.07
N PRO A 135 -21.01 12.92 -67.93
CA PRO A 135 -20.98 11.68 -67.17
C PRO A 135 -21.61 10.53 -67.96
N THR A 136 -20.95 9.38 -68.00
CA THR A 136 -21.49 8.14 -68.56
C THR A 136 -22.48 7.45 -67.61
N GLU A 137 -22.36 7.73 -66.30
CA GLU A 137 -23.21 7.24 -65.23
C GLU A 137 -23.62 8.40 -64.32
N ILE A 138 -24.90 8.45 -63.93
CA ILE A 138 -25.42 9.44 -63.00
C ILE A 138 -25.20 8.94 -61.58
N VAL A 139 -24.49 9.71 -60.76
CA VAL A 139 -24.35 9.44 -59.31
C VAL A 139 -25.48 10.10 -58.53
N PRO A 140 -25.96 9.50 -57.42
CA PRO A 140 -26.94 10.12 -56.53
C PRO A 140 -26.51 11.52 -56.04
N ASN A 141 -27.49 12.39 -55.76
CA ASN A 141 -27.26 13.77 -55.29
C ASN A 141 -26.64 13.90 -53.88
N ASN A 142 -26.56 12.79 -53.15
CA ASN A 142 -25.94 12.64 -51.84
C ASN A 142 -24.68 11.75 -51.92
N MET A 143 -23.96 11.82 -53.04
CA MET A 143 -22.79 10.99 -53.28
C MET A 143 -21.73 11.71 -54.10
N THR A 144 -20.48 11.52 -53.69
CA THR A 144 -19.29 11.89 -54.46
C THR A 144 -18.50 10.62 -54.80
N ARG A 145 -18.14 10.46 -56.06
CA ARG A 145 -17.29 9.36 -56.56
C ARG A 145 -16.00 9.95 -57.13
N ILE A 146 -14.87 9.43 -56.67
CA ILE A 146 -13.53 9.76 -57.17
C ILE A 146 -12.91 8.49 -57.74
N THR A 147 -12.59 8.49 -59.03
CA THR A 147 -11.93 7.38 -59.70
C THR A 147 -10.50 7.76 -60.05
N LEU A 148 -9.54 7.07 -59.43
CA LEU A 148 -8.11 7.20 -59.66
C LEU A 148 -7.69 6.21 -60.73
N TYR A 149 -7.21 6.69 -61.88
CA TYR A 149 -6.61 5.85 -62.92
C TYR A 149 -5.09 5.88 -62.75
N LEU A 150 -4.52 4.71 -62.43
CA LEU A 150 -3.11 4.57 -62.12
C LEU A 150 -2.24 4.76 -63.38
N HIS A 151 -0.99 5.19 -63.19
CA HIS A 151 -0.04 5.30 -64.30
C HIS A 151 0.25 3.95 -64.96
N GLY A 152 0.47 3.99 -66.28
CA GLY A 152 0.85 2.84 -67.10
C GLY A 152 2.00 3.14 -68.06
N GLN A 153 2.69 4.26 -67.84
CA GLN A 153 3.84 4.74 -68.61
C GLN A 153 5.11 4.56 -67.76
N GLY A 154 6.24 4.23 -68.38
CA GLY A 154 7.49 3.85 -67.71
C GLY A 154 7.87 2.39 -67.95
N SER A 155 8.92 1.90 -67.30
CA SER A 155 9.28 0.48 -67.37
C SER A 155 8.23 -0.39 -66.68
N LYS A 156 8.12 -1.67 -67.06
CA LYS A 156 7.19 -2.62 -66.43
C LYS A 156 7.38 -2.68 -64.91
N GLU A 157 8.64 -2.64 -64.46
CA GLU A 157 9.02 -2.70 -63.05
C GLU A 157 8.63 -1.42 -62.29
N GLU A 158 8.85 -0.23 -62.87
CA GLU A 158 8.44 1.05 -62.29
C GLU A 158 6.92 1.14 -62.09
N VAL A 159 6.17 0.75 -63.12
CA VAL A 159 4.69 0.74 -63.08
C VAL A 159 4.18 -0.25 -62.03
N GLU A 160 4.74 -1.45 -61.97
CA GLU A 160 4.39 -2.43 -60.94
C GLU A 160 4.75 -1.95 -59.53
N ASN A 161 5.90 -1.28 -59.36
CA ASN A 161 6.31 -0.73 -58.07
C ASN A 161 5.40 0.42 -57.60
N LEU A 162 5.03 1.33 -58.50
CA LEU A 162 4.10 2.41 -58.19
C LEU A 162 2.73 1.86 -57.77
N ARG A 163 2.19 0.91 -58.54
CA ARG A 163 0.91 0.26 -58.25
C ARG A 163 0.95 -0.43 -56.90
N ARG A 164 2.02 -1.19 -56.62
CA ARG A 164 2.23 -1.84 -55.32
C ARG A 164 2.29 -0.80 -54.20
N THR A 165 2.97 0.33 -54.41
CA THR A 165 3.08 1.41 -53.43
C THR A 165 1.72 2.01 -53.08
N ILE A 166 0.89 2.30 -54.07
CA ILE A 166 -0.46 2.86 -53.87
C ILE A 166 -1.37 1.81 -53.22
N CYS A 167 -1.48 0.61 -53.81
CA CYS A 167 -2.39 -0.44 -53.32
C CYS A 167 -2.03 -0.89 -51.90
N SER A 168 -0.73 -1.01 -51.57
CA SER A 168 -0.30 -1.45 -50.23
C SER A 168 -0.71 -0.48 -49.11
N GLN A 169 -0.94 0.80 -49.41
CA GLN A 169 -1.47 1.74 -48.42
C GLN A 169 -2.89 1.35 -47.98
N PHE A 170 -3.74 0.94 -48.93
CA PHE A 170 -5.10 0.48 -48.64
C PHE A 170 -5.10 -0.89 -47.95
N GLU A 171 -4.14 -1.77 -48.28
CA GLU A 171 -3.97 -3.06 -47.58
C GLU A 171 -3.52 -2.88 -46.12
N LYS A 172 -2.67 -1.88 -45.86
CA LYS A 172 -2.12 -1.57 -44.53
C LYS A 172 -2.96 -0.55 -43.76
N LEU A 173 -4.16 -0.23 -44.24
CA LEU A 173 -5.05 0.74 -43.59
C LEU A 173 -5.34 0.28 -42.16
N ASN A 174 -4.90 1.08 -41.19
CA ASN A 174 -5.01 0.74 -39.78
C ASN A 174 -6.44 0.97 -39.28
N ASP A 175 -6.92 0.02 -38.50
CA ASP A 175 -8.21 0.01 -37.83
C ASP A 175 -8.52 1.30 -37.06
N ALA A 176 -7.52 1.86 -36.38
CA ALA A 176 -7.66 3.09 -35.58
C ALA A 176 -7.83 4.35 -36.44
N SER A 177 -7.54 4.34 -37.75
CA SER A 177 -7.70 5.50 -38.63
C SER A 177 -9.13 6.06 -38.62
N LEU A 178 -10.15 5.20 -38.53
CA LEU A 178 -11.56 5.63 -38.46
C LEU A 178 -11.90 6.34 -37.14
N VAL A 179 -11.19 6.03 -36.05
CA VAL A 179 -11.40 6.69 -34.74
C VAL A 179 -11.16 8.20 -34.88
N PHE A 180 -10.16 8.59 -35.67
CA PHE A 180 -9.73 9.99 -35.83
C PHE A 180 -10.50 10.76 -36.90
N LEU A 181 -11.33 10.09 -37.70
CA LEU A 181 -12.24 10.76 -38.63
C LEU A 181 -13.43 11.35 -37.87
N LYS A 182 -13.73 12.62 -38.15
CA LYS A 182 -14.73 13.41 -37.45
C LYS A 182 -16.14 12.83 -37.61
N ASP A 183 -16.65 12.85 -38.85
CA ASP A 183 -18.06 12.59 -39.15
C ASP A 183 -18.32 11.17 -39.68
N ILE A 184 -17.32 10.54 -40.31
CA ILE A 184 -17.45 9.20 -40.91
C ILE A 184 -17.60 8.15 -39.80
N LYS A 185 -18.62 7.30 -39.93
CA LYS A 185 -18.94 6.22 -39.00
C LYS A 185 -18.74 4.84 -39.59
N TRP A 186 -18.66 4.74 -40.91
CA TRP A 186 -18.47 3.46 -41.57
C TRP A 186 -17.45 3.57 -42.70
N MET A 187 -16.56 2.60 -42.80
CA MET A 187 -15.52 2.55 -43.82
C MET A 187 -15.45 1.13 -44.38
N ARG A 188 -15.23 0.98 -45.68
CA ARG A 188 -15.05 -0.34 -46.30
C ARG A 188 -13.96 -0.30 -47.36
N SER A 189 -13.18 -1.37 -47.43
CA SER A 189 -12.23 -1.64 -48.51
C SER A 189 -12.58 -2.96 -49.19
N GLU A 190 -12.68 -2.94 -50.52
CA GLU A 190 -12.97 -4.09 -51.38
C GLU A 190 -11.85 -4.19 -52.44
N PHE A 191 -11.20 -5.34 -52.54
CA PHE A 191 -10.21 -5.66 -53.57
C PHE A 191 -10.86 -6.54 -54.62
N LEU A 192 -10.82 -6.10 -55.88
CA LEU A 192 -11.54 -6.72 -56.99
C LEU A 192 -10.58 -7.29 -58.03
N ASP A 193 -10.91 -8.47 -58.54
CA ASP A 193 -10.19 -9.09 -59.65
C ASP A 193 -10.49 -8.42 -61.01
N GLY A 194 -9.91 -8.96 -62.08
CA GLY A 194 -10.04 -8.42 -63.43
C GLY A 194 -11.43 -8.58 -64.04
N THR A 195 -12.27 -9.38 -63.41
CA THR A 195 -13.67 -9.59 -63.80
C THR A 195 -14.64 -8.75 -62.98
N GLY A 196 -14.14 -8.07 -61.93
CA GLY A 196 -14.94 -7.24 -61.04
C GLY A 196 -15.53 -7.98 -59.84
N PHE A 197 -15.09 -9.20 -59.54
CA PHE A 197 -15.50 -9.90 -58.32
C PHE A 197 -14.63 -9.49 -57.13
N VAL A 198 -15.26 -9.34 -55.95
CA VAL A 198 -14.58 -9.00 -54.70
C VAL A 198 -13.82 -10.23 -54.19
N ILE A 199 -12.49 -10.15 -54.18
CA ILE A 199 -11.58 -11.20 -53.67
C ILE A 199 -11.39 -11.07 -52.17
N ARG A 200 -11.23 -9.83 -51.69
CA ARG A 200 -11.02 -9.50 -50.28
C ARG A 200 -11.84 -8.28 -49.92
N SER A 201 -12.44 -8.29 -48.74
CA SER A 201 -13.10 -7.11 -48.19
C SER A 201 -12.87 -7.00 -46.69
N LYS A 202 -12.84 -5.76 -46.21
CA LYS A 202 -12.82 -5.43 -44.79
C LYS A 202 -13.70 -4.20 -44.57
N ALA A 203 -14.60 -4.28 -43.60
CA ALA A 203 -15.48 -3.19 -43.20
C ALA A 203 -15.21 -2.81 -41.75
N TRP A 204 -15.36 -1.53 -41.45
CA TRP A 204 -15.13 -0.91 -40.16
C TRP A 204 -16.35 -0.07 -39.79
N GLN A 205 -16.82 -0.21 -38.57
CA GLN A 205 -17.92 0.59 -38.04
C GLN A 205 -17.51 1.22 -36.71
N LYS A 206 -17.73 2.53 -36.60
CA LYS A 206 -17.47 3.35 -35.42
C LYS A 206 -18.80 3.65 -34.73
N SER A 207 -18.93 3.22 -33.48
CA SER A 207 -20.08 3.52 -32.62
C SER A 207 -19.64 4.19 -31.32
N ASN A 208 -20.48 5.05 -30.75
CA ASN A 208 -20.20 5.70 -29.48
C ASN A 208 -20.93 4.91 -28.38
N LEU A 209 -20.20 4.41 -27.37
CA LEU A 209 -20.78 3.63 -26.26
C LEU A 209 -21.21 4.54 -25.09
N VAL A 210 -20.36 5.52 -24.74
CA VAL A 210 -20.54 6.48 -23.64
C VAL A 210 -19.86 7.82 -23.99
N LYS A 211 -19.94 8.84 -23.13
CA LYS A 211 -19.47 10.23 -23.37
C LYS A 211 -18.07 10.33 -23.99
N HIS A 212 -17.16 9.42 -23.66
CA HIS A 212 -15.78 9.35 -24.18
C HIS A 212 -15.39 7.98 -24.74
N GLY A 213 -16.30 7.00 -24.75
CA GLY A 213 -16.02 5.63 -25.21
C GLY A 213 -16.44 5.40 -26.66
N VAL A 214 -15.52 4.93 -27.48
CA VAL A 214 -15.72 4.61 -28.90
C VAL A 214 -15.48 3.11 -29.11
N CYS A 215 -16.45 2.41 -29.69
CA CYS A 215 -16.29 1.03 -30.16
C CYS A 215 -16.06 1.01 -31.66
N MET A 216 -15.16 0.13 -32.07
CA MET A 216 -14.76 -0.13 -33.43
C MET A 216 -15.07 -1.59 -33.74
N ASP A 217 -16.06 -1.83 -34.59
CA ASP A 217 -16.45 -3.16 -35.04
C ASP A 217 -15.85 -3.42 -36.43
N PHE A 218 -15.25 -4.59 -36.60
CA PHE A 218 -14.61 -5.04 -37.82
C PHE A 218 -15.42 -6.18 -38.41
N THR A 219 -15.61 -6.19 -39.72
CA THR A 219 -16.19 -7.33 -40.45
C THR A 219 -15.26 -7.71 -41.59
N TYR A 220 -14.82 -8.96 -41.59
CA TYR A 220 -13.94 -9.53 -42.60
C TYR A 220 -14.75 -10.24 -43.70
N ALA A 221 -14.10 -10.55 -44.82
CA ALA A 221 -14.73 -11.21 -45.97
C ALA A 221 -15.39 -12.56 -45.63
N ASP A 222 -14.89 -13.27 -44.62
CA ASP A 222 -15.43 -14.54 -44.10
C ASP A 222 -16.57 -14.35 -43.08
N GLN A 223 -17.10 -13.12 -42.95
CA GLN A 223 -18.12 -12.72 -41.97
C GLN A 223 -17.66 -12.79 -40.51
N ARG A 224 -16.38 -13.02 -40.24
CA ARG A 224 -15.83 -12.88 -38.88
C ARG A 224 -16.00 -11.44 -38.43
N THR A 225 -16.42 -11.27 -37.18
CA THR A 225 -16.51 -9.97 -36.51
C THR A 225 -15.54 -9.89 -35.34
N GLU A 226 -14.97 -8.70 -35.16
CA GLU A 226 -14.11 -8.36 -34.03
C GLU A 226 -14.50 -6.97 -33.52
N SER A 227 -14.27 -6.68 -32.25
CA SER A 227 -14.52 -5.36 -31.68
C SER A 227 -13.32 -4.87 -30.88
N LYS A 228 -13.01 -3.57 -30.99
CA LYS A 228 -12.00 -2.88 -30.18
C LYS A 228 -12.63 -1.65 -29.56
N VAL A 229 -12.33 -1.40 -28.28
CA VAL A 229 -12.88 -0.26 -27.55
C VAL A 229 -11.76 0.72 -27.23
N TYR A 230 -12.06 2.02 -27.36
CA TYR A 230 -11.15 3.11 -27.07
C TYR A 230 -11.82 4.14 -26.16
N HIS A 231 -11.09 4.65 -25.18
CA HIS A 231 -11.42 5.94 -24.59
C HIS A 231 -10.76 7.04 -25.41
N VAL A 232 -11.53 8.03 -25.86
CA VAL A 232 -11.06 9.09 -26.74
C VAL A 232 -11.15 10.45 -26.07
N THR A 233 -10.02 11.15 -26.04
CA THR A 233 -9.91 12.49 -25.47
C THR A 233 -9.40 13.47 -26.51
N ASP A 234 -10.21 14.48 -26.81
CA ASP A 234 -9.87 15.57 -27.72
C ASP A 234 -9.43 16.83 -26.97
N HIS A 235 -8.40 17.50 -27.49
CA HIS A 235 -7.94 18.81 -27.03
C HIS A 235 -7.46 19.67 -28.20
N SER A 236 -8.00 20.88 -28.31
CA SER A 236 -7.60 21.88 -29.31
C SER A 236 -6.90 23.05 -28.63
N ALA A 237 -5.93 23.66 -29.32
CA ALA A 237 -5.37 24.95 -28.91
C ALA A 237 -6.41 26.07 -29.11
N ASP A 238 -6.34 27.13 -28.29
CA ASP A 238 -7.23 28.30 -28.39
C ASP A 238 -7.05 29.06 -29.71
N SER A 239 -5.87 28.96 -30.34
CA SER A 239 -5.65 29.30 -31.74
C SER A 239 -5.90 28.06 -32.59
N SER A 240 -6.90 28.08 -33.47
CA SER A 240 -7.50 26.96 -34.21
C SER A 240 -6.61 26.05 -35.08
N ALA A 241 -5.28 26.15 -35.00
CA ALA A 241 -4.35 25.47 -35.93
C ALA A 241 -3.92 24.05 -35.50
N ALA A 242 -4.07 23.66 -34.23
CA ALA A 242 -3.58 22.37 -33.73
C ALA A 242 -4.62 21.67 -32.85
N HIS A 243 -4.97 20.44 -33.25
CA HIS A 243 -5.92 19.55 -32.56
C HIS A 243 -5.22 18.23 -32.25
N VAL A 244 -5.34 17.77 -31.01
CA VAL A 244 -4.80 16.49 -30.55
C VAL A 244 -5.94 15.60 -30.07
N THR A 245 -5.97 14.39 -30.59
CA THR A 245 -6.87 13.32 -30.14
C THR A 245 -6.04 12.19 -29.56
N LEU A 246 -6.31 11.82 -28.32
CA LEU A 246 -5.73 10.64 -27.67
C LEU A 246 -6.74 9.51 -27.69
N ALA A 247 -6.33 8.31 -28.10
CA ALA A 247 -7.18 7.12 -28.07
C ALA A 247 -6.52 6.01 -27.26
N PHE A 248 -7.09 5.72 -26.08
CA PHE A 248 -6.61 4.76 -25.11
C PHE A 248 -7.30 3.41 -25.35
N PRO A 249 -6.56 2.36 -25.75
CA PRO A 249 -7.17 1.05 -26.01
C PRO A 249 -7.63 0.37 -24.71
N LEU A 250 -8.86 -0.13 -24.73
CA LEU A 250 -9.51 -0.85 -23.63
C LEU A 250 -9.83 -2.30 -24.07
N VAL A 251 -9.85 -3.24 -23.13
CA VAL A 251 -10.56 -4.53 -23.35
C VAL A 251 -12.08 -4.32 -23.23
N LEU A 252 -12.86 -5.33 -23.66
CA LEU A 252 -14.33 -5.31 -23.65
C LEU A 252 -14.93 -5.01 -22.27
N GLU A 253 -14.20 -5.30 -21.20
CA GLU A 253 -14.56 -4.98 -19.80
C GLU A 253 -14.15 -3.57 -19.36
N PHE A 254 -13.78 -2.69 -20.30
CA PHE A 254 -13.33 -1.30 -20.07
C PHE A 254 -12.05 -1.17 -19.22
N THR A 255 -11.27 -2.24 -19.08
CA THR A 255 -9.96 -2.17 -18.40
C THR A 255 -8.84 -1.78 -19.38
N PRO A 256 -7.81 -1.03 -18.93
CA PRO A 256 -6.67 -0.61 -19.75
C PRO A 256 -5.87 -1.80 -20.25
N ARG A 257 -5.64 -1.88 -21.55
CA ARG A 257 -4.61 -2.80 -22.10
C ARG A 257 -3.22 -2.20 -21.87
N VAL A 258 -2.64 -2.40 -20.69
CA VAL A 258 -1.32 -1.84 -20.36
C VAL A 258 -0.15 -2.70 -20.86
N TYR A 259 -0.36 -4.00 -21.14
CA TYR A 259 0.73 -4.88 -21.61
C TYR A 259 0.22 -5.96 -22.59
N GLY A 260 0.74 -5.97 -23.82
CA GLY A 260 0.57 -7.09 -24.77
C GLY A 260 0.27 -6.71 -26.24
N ALA A 261 1.20 -7.09 -27.12
CA ALA A 261 1.09 -7.40 -28.56
C ALA A 261 0.65 -6.38 -29.63
N GLU A 262 -0.16 -5.35 -29.36
CA GLU A 262 -0.50 -4.36 -30.40
C GLU A 262 0.33 -3.07 -30.27
N ALA A 263 1.07 -2.72 -31.33
CA ALA A 263 1.84 -1.48 -31.37
C ALA A 263 0.90 -0.28 -31.44
N VAL A 264 0.80 0.47 -30.35
CA VAL A 264 0.23 1.82 -30.34
C VAL A 264 1.10 2.74 -31.18
N GLN A 265 0.48 3.70 -31.86
CA GLN A 265 1.09 4.46 -32.96
C GLN A 265 0.71 5.94 -32.89
N LEU A 266 1.57 6.78 -33.47
CA LEU A 266 1.28 8.17 -33.77
C LEU A 266 0.58 8.24 -35.13
N PHE A 267 -0.46 9.05 -35.22
CA PHE A 267 -1.31 9.16 -36.40
C PHE A 267 -1.38 10.59 -36.93
N ASN A 268 -1.44 10.68 -38.25
CA ASN A 268 -2.00 11.81 -38.98
C ASN A 268 -2.95 11.21 -40.02
N PHE A 269 -4.14 10.80 -39.60
CA PHE A 269 -5.09 9.90 -40.27
C PHE A 269 -4.56 8.51 -40.67
N ILE A 270 -3.31 8.38 -41.06
CA ILE A 270 -2.57 7.13 -41.29
C ILE A 270 -1.55 6.90 -40.15
N PRO A 271 -1.16 5.64 -39.88
CA PRO A 271 -0.11 5.35 -38.90
C PRO A 271 1.26 5.86 -39.41
N LEU A 272 2.00 6.55 -38.54
CA LEU A 272 3.32 7.09 -38.82
C LEU A 272 4.41 6.19 -38.22
N CYS A 273 4.58 6.26 -36.89
CA CYS A 273 5.55 5.46 -36.14
C CYS A 273 4.96 4.97 -34.82
N ALA A 274 5.70 4.11 -34.11
CA ALA A 274 5.27 3.63 -32.79
C ALA A 274 5.12 4.81 -31.81
N SER A 275 4.02 4.79 -31.05
CA SER A 275 3.77 5.73 -29.97
C SER A 275 4.70 5.39 -28.81
N PRO A 276 5.39 6.38 -28.20
CA PRO A 276 6.15 6.15 -26.97
C PRO A 276 5.22 5.96 -25.75
N PHE A 277 3.92 6.17 -25.91
CA PHE A 277 2.89 6.05 -24.88
C PHE A 277 2.09 4.76 -25.06
N ALA A 278 1.37 4.32 -24.02
CA ALA A 278 0.46 3.17 -24.08
C ALA A 278 -0.88 3.47 -24.79
N PHE A 279 -0.95 4.52 -25.61
CA PHE A 279 -2.16 4.97 -26.31
C PHE A 279 -1.80 5.60 -27.67
N HIS A 280 -2.77 5.64 -28.58
CA HIS A 280 -2.62 6.29 -29.88
C HIS A 280 -2.72 7.81 -29.74
N VAL A 281 -1.93 8.53 -30.52
CA VAL A 281 -1.95 9.99 -30.57
C VAL A 281 -2.16 10.43 -32.01
N HIS A 282 -3.27 11.11 -32.25
CA HIS A 282 -3.55 11.72 -33.54
C HIS A 282 -3.39 13.22 -33.48
N SER A 283 -2.65 13.78 -34.43
CA SER A 283 -2.54 15.21 -34.66
C SER A 283 -2.04 15.45 -36.09
N ASN A 284 -2.00 16.72 -36.49
CA ASN A 284 -1.50 17.16 -37.79
C ASN A 284 0.04 17.21 -37.84
N PHE A 285 0.71 16.14 -37.38
CA PHE A 285 2.17 16.02 -37.33
C PHE A 285 2.82 16.22 -38.70
N GLU A 286 3.98 16.88 -38.71
CA GLU A 286 4.90 16.88 -39.84
C GLU A 286 5.76 15.61 -39.82
N PHE A 287 5.78 14.88 -40.93
CA PHE A 287 6.47 13.59 -41.06
C PHE A 287 7.21 13.49 -42.39
N ASP A 288 8.23 12.63 -42.42
CA ASP A 288 9.02 12.27 -43.59
C ASP A 288 8.37 11.10 -44.36
N ASP A 289 8.22 11.27 -45.67
CA ASP A 289 7.58 10.31 -46.57
C ASP A 289 8.43 9.04 -46.82
N GLU A 290 9.74 9.05 -46.55
CA GLU A 290 10.60 7.86 -46.67
C GLU A 290 10.59 7.00 -45.40
N ALA A 291 10.70 7.64 -44.23
CA ALA A 291 10.84 6.94 -42.96
C ALA A 291 9.52 6.76 -42.18
N HIS A 292 8.43 7.43 -42.61
CA HIS A 292 7.20 7.61 -41.81
C HIS A 292 7.48 8.12 -40.38
N GLY A 293 8.63 8.77 -40.20
CA GLY A 293 9.11 9.30 -38.94
C GLY A 293 8.68 10.75 -38.75
N ILE A 294 8.41 11.13 -37.50
CA ILE A 294 8.08 12.51 -37.15
C ILE A 294 9.32 13.38 -37.27
N VAL A 295 9.18 14.55 -37.91
CA VAL A 295 10.26 15.53 -38.01
C VAL A 295 10.46 16.20 -36.65
N THR A 296 11.46 15.75 -35.88
CA THR A 296 11.70 16.19 -34.49
C THR A 296 12.18 17.64 -34.37
N THR A 297 12.75 18.19 -35.44
CA THR A 297 13.20 19.59 -35.51
C THR A 297 12.08 20.58 -35.85
N SER A 298 10.88 20.09 -36.17
CA SER A 298 9.75 20.95 -36.52
C SER A 298 9.23 21.73 -35.32
N ALA A 299 9.17 23.05 -35.43
CA ALA A 299 8.57 23.94 -34.44
C ALA A 299 7.11 23.58 -34.16
N ARG A 300 6.38 23.12 -35.19
CA ARG A 300 4.99 22.67 -35.07
C ARG A 300 4.88 21.39 -34.24
N ASN A 301 5.66 20.37 -34.56
CA ASN A 301 5.67 19.12 -33.78
C ASN A 301 6.06 19.39 -32.32
N ASN A 302 6.97 20.33 -32.07
CA ASN A 302 7.32 20.77 -30.72
C ASN A 302 6.13 21.44 -30.01
N SER A 303 5.35 22.29 -30.70
CA SER A 303 4.12 22.87 -30.13
C SER A 303 3.04 21.82 -29.81
N ILE A 304 2.92 20.77 -30.64
CA ILE A 304 1.99 19.66 -30.43
C ILE A 304 2.33 18.89 -29.15
N ARG A 305 3.61 18.77 -28.76
CA ARG A 305 4.01 18.11 -27.50
C ARG A 305 3.32 18.71 -26.28
N GLY A 306 3.29 20.04 -26.17
CA GLY A 306 2.59 20.71 -25.07
C GLY A 306 1.08 20.45 -25.08
N LEU A 307 0.48 20.33 -26.27
CA LEU A 307 -0.95 19.99 -26.41
C LEU A 307 -1.24 18.53 -26.05
N ILE A 308 -0.33 17.58 -26.34
CA ILE A 308 -0.43 16.20 -25.89
C ILE A 308 -0.48 16.16 -24.36
N THR A 309 0.39 16.90 -23.68
CA THR A 309 0.39 16.97 -22.20
C THR A 309 -0.93 17.50 -21.65
N LYS A 310 -1.48 18.56 -22.25
CA LYS A 310 -2.79 19.11 -21.85
C LYS A 310 -3.93 18.13 -22.14
N ALA A 311 -3.91 17.46 -23.29
CA ALA A 311 -4.88 16.44 -23.66
C ALA A 311 -4.83 15.24 -22.70
N PHE A 312 -3.63 14.83 -22.29
CA PHE A 312 -3.42 13.75 -21.33
C PHE A 312 -3.92 14.13 -19.94
N PHE A 313 -3.67 15.36 -19.48
CA PHE A 313 -4.23 15.85 -18.22
C PHE A 313 -5.76 15.88 -18.27
N LYS A 314 -6.35 16.32 -19.39
CA LYS A 314 -7.79 16.25 -19.62
C LYS A 314 -8.30 14.81 -19.60
N ALA A 315 -7.55 13.85 -20.16
CA ALA A 315 -7.91 12.43 -20.11
C ALA A 315 -7.91 11.90 -18.66
N ILE A 316 -6.90 12.27 -17.85
CA ILE A 316 -6.87 11.93 -16.42
C ILE A 316 -8.09 12.48 -15.68
N LEU A 317 -8.48 13.73 -15.93
CA LEU A 317 -9.69 14.31 -15.34
C LEU A 317 -10.95 13.54 -15.76
N GLN A 318 -11.04 13.12 -17.03
CA GLN A 318 -12.14 12.27 -17.51
C GLN A 318 -12.14 10.89 -16.84
N PHE A 319 -10.96 10.30 -16.59
CA PHE A 319 -10.85 9.05 -15.86
C PHE A 319 -11.32 9.19 -14.41
N LEU A 320 -10.99 10.30 -13.74
CA LEU A 320 -11.46 10.57 -12.38
C LEU A 320 -12.98 10.70 -12.25
N ASP A 321 -13.65 11.15 -13.32
CA ASP A 321 -15.12 11.25 -13.37
C ASP A 321 -15.80 9.90 -13.72
N ASP A 322 -15.03 8.92 -14.19
CA ASP A 322 -15.50 7.58 -14.58
C ASP A 322 -15.04 6.53 -13.56
N LYS A 323 -15.98 5.94 -12.81
CA LYS A 323 -15.66 4.99 -11.73
C LYS A 323 -14.79 3.80 -12.19
N ILE A 324 -14.93 3.34 -13.43
CA ILE A 324 -14.21 2.15 -13.93
C ILE A 324 -12.79 2.53 -14.38
N LEU A 325 -12.65 3.67 -15.06
CA LEU A 325 -11.36 4.14 -15.56
C LEU A 325 -10.49 4.76 -14.46
N CYS A 326 -11.09 5.41 -13.45
CA CYS A 326 -10.42 5.95 -12.28
C CYS A 326 -9.59 4.87 -11.57
N ASP A 327 -10.22 3.73 -11.28
CA ASP A 327 -9.55 2.64 -10.57
C ASP A 327 -8.45 2.01 -11.43
N SER A 328 -8.61 1.97 -12.74
CA SER A 328 -7.70 1.23 -13.61
C SER A 328 -6.45 2.00 -14.10
N TYR A 329 -6.56 3.30 -14.38
CA TYR A 329 -5.43 4.12 -14.86
C TYR A 329 -4.66 4.84 -13.74
N LEU A 330 -5.23 4.98 -12.53
CA LEU A 330 -4.62 5.70 -11.41
C LEU A 330 -4.12 4.79 -10.26
N LEU A 331 -4.19 3.47 -10.44
CA LEU A 331 -3.64 2.48 -9.50
C LEU A 331 -2.11 2.62 -9.35
N HIS A 332 -1.63 2.37 -8.13
CA HIS A 332 -0.31 2.68 -7.55
C HIS A 332 0.94 1.98 -8.17
N LYS A 333 1.08 1.87 -9.49
CA LYS A 333 2.28 1.24 -10.12
C LYS A 333 2.64 1.83 -11.48
N TYR A 334 2.85 3.14 -11.60
CA TYR A 334 3.66 3.63 -12.71
C TYR A 334 5.13 3.20 -12.45
N PRO A 335 5.77 2.43 -13.34
CA PRO A 335 7.17 2.09 -13.19
C PRO A 335 8.01 3.37 -13.07
N VAL A 336 9.02 3.38 -12.21
CA VAL A 336 9.96 4.52 -12.08
C VAL A 336 10.56 4.90 -13.44
N THR A 337 10.73 3.92 -14.33
CA THR A 337 11.18 4.10 -15.72
C THR A 337 10.20 4.88 -16.59
N ALA A 338 8.89 4.80 -16.34
CA ALA A 338 7.88 5.59 -17.05
C ALA A 338 7.91 7.06 -16.58
N ALA A 339 8.08 7.29 -15.27
CA ALA A 339 8.25 8.64 -14.72
C ALA A 339 9.50 9.32 -15.30
N ALA A 340 10.64 8.61 -15.37
CA ALA A 340 11.89 9.12 -15.94
C ALA A 340 11.71 9.56 -17.41
N LYS A 341 11.07 8.74 -18.25
CA LYS A 341 10.78 9.09 -19.64
C LYS A 341 9.83 10.28 -19.75
N LEU A 342 8.82 10.39 -18.89
CA LEU A 342 7.88 11.52 -18.92
C LEU A 342 8.55 12.86 -18.59
N THR A 343 9.61 12.87 -17.76
CA THR A 343 10.43 14.06 -17.50
C THR A 343 11.03 14.64 -18.78
N GLU A 344 11.48 13.79 -19.71
CA GLU A 344 12.01 14.20 -21.03
C GLU A 344 10.95 14.86 -21.93
N TYR A 345 9.67 14.62 -21.65
CA TYR A 345 8.51 15.23 -22.34
C TYR A 345 7.85 16.36 -21.54
N GLY A 346 8.51 16.86 -20.48
CA GLY A 346 8.07 18.03 -19.73
C GLY A 346 7.19 17.73 -18.51
N LEU A 347 7.15 16.47 -18.05
CA LEU A 347 6.59 16.16 -16.72
C LEU A 347 7.50 16.79 -15.66
N ALA A 348 7.05 17.89 -15.06
CA ALA A 348 7.72 18.50 -13.94
C ALA A 348 7.25 17.88 -12.62
N THR A 349 8.15 17.79 -11.64
CA THR A 349 7.76 17.52 -10.25
C THR A 349 6.82 18.62 -9.79
N LEU A 350 5.69 18.23 -9.21
CA LEU A 350 4.71 19.18 -8.70
C LEU A 350 5.35 20.00 -7.58
N SER A 351 5.49 21.31 -7.78
CA SER A 351 6.11 22.18 -6.78
C SER A 351 5.19 22.37 -5.58
N ASP A 352 5.77 22.59 -4.40
CA ASP A 352 5.02 22.83 -3.17
C ASP A 352 4.05 24.03 -3.31
N SER A 353 4.45 25.08 -4.04
CA SER A 353 3.59 26.24 -4.34
C SER A 353 2.39 25.84 -5.21
N ARG A 354 2.61 25.08 -6.29
CA ARG A 354 1.53 24.69 -7.20
C ARG A 354 0.56 23.72 -6.53
N LEU A 355 1.09 22.83 -5.71
CA LEU A 355 0.30 21.89 -4.92
C LEU A 355 -0.57 22.61 -3.88
N PHE A 356 -0.01 23.64 -3.22
CA PHE A 356 -0.77 24.50 -2.31
C PHE A 356 -1.94 25.21 -3.05
N GLU A 357 -1.69 25.79 -4.22
CA GLU A 357 -2.75 26.42 -5.03
C GLU A 357 -3.87 25.44 -5.40
N LEU A 358 -3.51 24.22 -5.82
CA LEU A 358 -4.49 23.18 -6.17
C LEU A 358 -5.33 22.75 -4.96
N LEU A 359 -4.71 22.60 -3.80
CA LEU A 359 -5.40 22.28 -2.55
C LEU A 359 -6.33 23.42 -2.11
N GLU A 360 -5.88 24.66 -2.22
CA GLU A 360 -6.69 25.85 -1.93
C GLU A 360 -7.90 25.94 -2.88
N MET A 361 -7.71 25.67 -4.17
CA MET A 361 -8.80 25.61 -5.15
C MET A 361 -9.80 24.49 -4.83
N ASP A 362 -9.32 23.30 -4.45
CA ASP A 362 -10.19 22.18 -4.06
C ASP A 362 -11.03 22.53 -2.82
N LEU A 363 -10.40 23.05 -1.77
CA LEU A 363 -11.08 23.41 -0.51
C LEU A 363 -12.07 24.57 -0.64
N LYS A 364 -11.94 25.40 -1.68
CA LYS A 364 -12.92 26.45 -2.04
C LYS A 364 -14.02 25.96 -2.98
N SER A 365 -13.91 24.75 -3.52
CA SER A 365 -14.93 24.14 -4.39
C SER A 365 -16.22 23.83 -3.60
N PRO A 366 -17.39 23.83 -4.24
CA PRO A 366 -18.65 23.41 -3.59
C PRO A 366 -18.64 21.96 -3.09
N LYS A 367 -17.82 21.08 -3.69
CA LYS A 367 -17.64 19.68 -3.28
C LYS A 367 -16.14 19.35 -3.28
N PRO A 368 -15.39 19.77 -2.25
CA PRO A 368 -13.96 19.51 -2.17
C PRO A 368 -13.69 18.01 -2.17
N ARG A 369 -12.75 17.55 -2.99
CA ARG A 369 -12.30 16.15 -2.96
C ARG A 369 -11.75 15.79 -1.59
N MET A 370 -11.09 16.74 -0.92
CA MET A 370 -10.63 16.59 0.46
C MET A 370 -11.74 16.23 1.46
N HIS A 371 -13.00 16.58 1.16
CA HIS A 371 -14.16 16.30 2.02
C HIS A 371 -14.92 15.03 1.62
N THR A 372 -14.54 14.38 0.52
CA THR A 372 -15.18 13.14 0.03
C THR A 372 -14.57 11.89 0.65
N ASP A 373 -15.34 10.80 0.72
CA ASP A 373 -14.90 9.54 1.32
C ASP A 373 -14.05 8.74 0.32
N ILE A 374 -12.81 9.20 0.14
CA ILE A 374 -11.79 8.58 -0.73
C ILE A 374 -11.06 7.46 0.06
N SER A 375 -10.39 6.57 -0.66
CA SER A 375 -9.58 5.46 -0.11
C SER A 375 -8.68 5.89 1.06
N ARG A 376 -8.40 4.93 1.96
CA ARG A 376 -7.51 5.13 3.12
C ARG A 376 -6.12 5.61 2.68
N ASP A 377 -5.58 5.03 1.62
CA ASP A 377 -4.24 5.34 1.11
C ASP A 377 -4.13 6.78 0.60
N TRP A 378 -5.16 7.27 -0.09
CA TRP A 378 -5.23 8.65 -0.52
C TRP A 378 -5.21 9.60 0.68
N ARG A 379 -5.98 9.30 1.73
CA ARG A 379 -6.03 10.12 2.96
C ARG A 379 -4.68 10.15 3.68
N ILE A 380 -3.98 9.02 3.75
CA ILE A 380 -2.63 8.93 4.33
C ILE A 380 -1.64 9.75 3.50
N ALA A 381 -1.61 9.54 2.18
CA ALA A 381 -0.72 10.25 1.27
C ALA A 381 -0.95 11.76 1.31
N MET A 382 -2.21 12.19 1.28
CA MET A 382 -2.58 13.60 1.38
C MET A 382 -2.20 14.19 2.76
N SER A 383 -2.39 13.44 3.85
CA SER A 383 -1.99 13.91 5.18
C SER A 383 -0.49 14.15 5.28
N ARG A 384 0.34 13.22 4.75
CA ARG A 384 1.80 13.39 4.70
C ARG A 384 2.20 14.60 3.87
N LEU A 385 1.57 14.76 2.70
CA LEU A 385 1.86 15.81 1.76
C LEU A 385 1.48 17.20 2.31
N VAL A 386 0.29 17.35 2.89
CA VAL A 386 -0.13 18.61 3.53
C VAL A 386 0.75 18.93 4.74
N THR A 387 1.13 17.92 5.53
CA THR A 387 2.07 18.08 6.66
C THR A 387 3.43 18.63 6.22
N LYS A 388 3.88 18.28 5.00
CA LYS A 388 5.08 18.83 4.38
C LYS A 388 4.89 20.30 3.96
N LEU A 389 3.71 20.67 3.45
CA LEU A 389 3.39 22.05 3.08
C LEU A 389 3.34 23.00 4.28
N LEU A 390 3.07 22.49 5.48
CA LEU A 390 3.05 23.25 6.74
C LEU A 390 4.44 23.61 7.29
N THR A 391 5.52 23.40 6.52
CA THR A 391 6.90 23.76 6.92
C THR A 391 7.22 25.25 6.79
N SER A 392 6.40 26.01 6.06
CA SER A 392 6.54 27.47 5.88
C SER A 392 5.42 28.19 6.63
N ASP A 393 5.78 29.17 7.46
CA ASP A 393 4.84 29.93 8.30
C ASP A 393 3.74 30.63 7.48
N GLU A 394 4.10 31.27 6.36
CA GLU A 394 3.12 31.98 5.51
C GLU A 394 2.06 31.04 4.91
N ARG A 395 2.46 29.83 4.50
CA ARG A 395 1.54 28.81 3.97
C ARG A 395 0.72 28.17 5.08
N ALA A 396 1.31 27.99 6.25
CA ALA A 396 0.64 27.44 7.41
C ALA A 396 -0.56 28.30 7.83
N ASP A 397 -0.41 29.63 7.86
CA ASP A 397 -1.49 30.54 8.22
C ASP A 397 -2.64 30.52 7.20
N LYS A 398 -2.31 30.52 5.90
CA LYS A 398 -3.33 30.38 4.85
C LYS A 398 -4.04 29.03 4.93
N LEU A 399 -3.32 27.92 5.15
CA LEU A 399 -3.93 26.59 5.34
C LEU A 399 -4.83 26.53 6.57
N LYS A 400 -4.42 27.13 7.69
CA LYS A 400 -5.24 27.23 8.91
C LYS A 400 -6.52 28.03 8.69
N SER A 401 -6.58 28.91 7.69
CA SER A 401 -7.81 29.64 7.34
C SER A 401 -8.83 28.80 6.54
N LEU A 402 -8.43 27.67 5.97
CA LEU A 402 -9.27 26.82 5.12
C LEU A 402 -9.97 25.70 5.92
N PRO A 403 -11.13 25.19 5.46
CA PRO A 403 -11.87 24.12 6.14
C PRO A 403 -11.21 22.74 5.95
N ILE A 404 -10.05 22.54 6.58
CA ILE A 404 -9.19 21.35 6.39
C ILE A 404 -9.26 20.34 7.55
N VAL A 405 -9.90 20.69 8.67
CA VAL A 405 -10.04 19.78 9.82
C VAL A 405 -11.47 19.28 9.91
N GLN A 406 -11.64 17.96 10.01
CA GLN A 406 -12.95 17.34 10.17
C GLN A 406 -13.27 17.16 11.66
N LEU A 407 -14.39 17.73 12.07
CA LEU A 407 -14.96 17.60 13.41
C LEU A 407 -15.61 16.23 13.60
N ARG A 408 -15.85 15.87 14.87
CA ARG A 408 -16.50 14.61 15.25
C ARG A 408 -17.91 14.47 14.71
N ASP A 409 -18.62 15.59 14.49
CA ASP A 409 -19.94 15.63 13.86
C ASP A 409 -19.93 15.54 12.32
N GLY A 410 -18.74 15.34 11.73
CA GLY A 410 -18.55 15.20 10.29
C GLY A 410 -18.37 16.53 9.54
N ARG A 411 -18.58 17.69 10.18
CA ARG A 411 -18.39 19.00 9.54
C ARG A 411 -16.90 19.32 9.40
N TRP A 412 -16.55 20.06 8.34
CA TRP A 412 -15.18 20.54 8.12
C TRP A 412 -15.06 21.99 8.57
N THR A 413 -13.99 22.30 9.31
CA THR A 413 -13.76 23.62 9.91
C THR A 413 -12.33 24.11 9.68
N SER A 414 -12.17 25.43 9.75
CA SER A 414 -10.88 26.08 9.82
C SER A 414 -10.29 26.03 11.24
N PRO A 415 -8.99 25.69 11.38
CA PRO A 415 -8.24 25.88 12.61
C PRO A 415 -8.23 27.33 13.12
N ALA A 416 -8.22 28.32 12.24
CA ALA A 416 -8.24 29.73 12.60
C ALA A 416 -9.57 30.17 13.26
N SER A 417 -10.63 29.36 13.19
CA SER A 417 -11.93 29.68 13.81
C SER A 417 -11.97 29.48 15.34
N GLY A 418 -10.87 29.05 15.97
CA GLY A 418 -10.73 28.89 17.43
C GLY A 418 -10.07 27.56 17.82
N PRO A 419 -9.93 27.26 19.13
CA PRO A 419 -9.25 26.05 19.59
C PRO A 419 -9.97 24.78 19.13
N LEU A 420 -9.17 23.78 18.76
CA LEU A 420 -9.60 22.46 18.31
C LEU A 420 -9.00 21.40 19.22
N TYR A 421 -9.78 20.38 19.54
CA TYR A 421 -9.40 19.38 20.52
C TYR A 421 -9.42 17.97 19.93
N PHE A 422 -8.57 17.07 20.45
CA PHE A 422 -8.78 15.64 20.24
C PHE A 422 -9.98 15.15 21.07
N PRO A 423 -10.73 14.12 20.62
CA PRO A 423 -11.92 13.61 21.32
C PRO A 423 -11.58 12.83 22.60
N THR A 424 -10.30 12.76 22.97
CA THR A 424 -9.78 12.08 24.15
C THR A 424 -8.99 13.05 25.02
N SER A 425 -9.09 12.85 26.32
CA SER A 425 -8.25 13.46 27.35
C SER A 425 -7.35 12.39 27.98
N GLY A 426 -6.41 12.80 28.83
CA GLY A 426 -5.56 11.85 29.59
C GLY A 426 -6.33 10.87 30.49
N TYR A 427 -7.63 11.08 30.71
CA TYR A 427 -8.50 10.24 31.53
C TYR A 427 -9.59 9.52 30.72
N GLY A 428 -9.48 9.52 29.39
CA GLY A 428 -10.43 8.84 28.49
C GLY A 428 -11.20 9.77 27.56
N SER A 429 -12.18 9.21 26.86
CA SER A 429 -13.02 9.90 25.87
C SER A 429 -13.86 11.01 26.48
N ILE A 430 -13.97 12.13 25.76
CA ILE A 430 -14.81 13.25 26.18
C ILE A 430 -16.26 12.94 25.80
N PRO A 431 -17.22 13.15 26.73
CA PRO A 431 -18.64 12.98 26.44
C PRO A 431 -19.10 13.84 25.25
N GLU A 432 -19.75 13.22 24.26
CA GLU A 432 -20.16 13.87 22.99
C GLU A 432 -21.13 15.04 23.17
N SER A 433 -21.94 15.00 24.22
CA SER A 433 -22.90 16.06 24.52
C SER A 433 -22.23 17.35 25.02
N LEU A 434 -20.98 17.28 25.49
CA LEU A 434 -20.18 18.46 25.76
C LEU A 434 -19.71 18.98 24.40
N LYS A 435 -20.38 20.02 23.87
CA LYS A 435 -20.12 20.65 22.56
C LYS A 435 -18.70 21.25 22.43
N PHE A 436 -17.65 20.43 22.53
CA PHE A 436 -16.28 20.77 22.20
C PHE A 436 -16.15 20.86 20.68
N ARG A 437 -15.15 21.62 20.21
CA ARG A 437 -14.75 21.58 18.81
C ARG A 437 -13.72 20.47 18.67
N ASP A 438 -14.16 19.24 18.90
CA ASP A 438 -13.30 18.07 18.84
C ASP A 438 -13.30 17.42 17.45
N VAL A 439 -12.12 16.94 17.06
CA VAL A 439 -11.89 16.31 15.75
C VAL A 439 -12.44 14.89 15.71
N THR A 440 -12.66 14.37 14.50
CA THR A 440 -13.10 12.98 14.30
C THR A 440 -12.20 11.96 15.02
N GLN A 441 -12.80 10.93 15.64
CA GLN A 441 -12.08 9.84 16.30
C GLN A 441 -11.10 9.13 15.36
N LEU A 442 -11.40 9.08 14.05
CA LEU A 442 -10.51 8.50 13.04
C LEU A 442 -9.14 9.21 13.02
N ALA A 443 -9.09 10.51 13.32
CA ALA A 443 -7.84 11.26 13.38
C ALA A 443 -6.98 10.89 14.60
N THR A 444 -7.54 10.22 15.61
CA THR A 444 -6.81 9.73 16.78
C THR A 444 -6.09 8.40 16.50
N PHE A 445 -6.68 7.54 15.67
CA PHE A 445 -6.16 6.19 15.38
C PHE A 445 -5.23 6.13 14.15
N GLN A 446 -5.16 7.20 13.34
CA GLN A 446 -4.32 7.27 12.15
C GLN A 446 -3.10 8.17 12.41
N PRO A 447 -1.87 7.64 12.53
CA PRO A 447 -0.68 8.40 12.91
C PRO A 447 -0.41 9.62 12.03
N GLU A 448 -0.55 9.48 10.71
CA GLU A 448 -0.28 10.57 9.76
C GLU A 448 -1.30 11.70 9.85
N ARG A 449 -2.56 11.35 10.10
CA ARG A 449 -3.64 12.32 10.24
C ARG A 449 -3.58 13.01 11.60
N ARG A 450 -3.20 12.28 12.64
CA ARG A 450 -2.88 12.83 13.95
C ARG A 450 -1.76 13.87 13.85
N ALA A 451 -0.65 13.51 13.21
CA ALA A 451 0.49 14.41 13.01
C ALA A 451 0.10 15.70 12.23
N LEU A 452 -0.72 15.57 11.19
CA LEU A 452 -1.27 16.73 10.47
C LEU A 452 -2.07 17.63 11.40
N TYR A 453 -2.99 17.06 12.20
CA TYR A 453 -3.87 17.82 13.08
C TYR A 453 -3.10 18.47 14.23
N GLU A 454 -2.08 17.81 14.79
CA GLU A 454 -1.15 18.39 15.76
C GLU A 454 -0.41 19.61 15.16
N LYS A 455 0.11 19.51 13.93
CA LYS A 455 0.74 20.66 13.24
C LYS A 455 -0.24 21.80 12.94
N LEU A 456 -1.52 21.49 12.72
CA LEU A 456 -2.57 22.50 12.52
C LEU A 456 -3.02 23.17 13.83
N GLY A 457 -2.50 22.73 14.98
CA GLY A 457 -2.79 23.31 16.30
C GLY A 457 -3.92 22.62 17.07
N VAL A 458 -4.28 21.39 16.71
CA VAL A 458 -5.23 20.57 17.49
C VAL A 458 -4.52 20.04 18.74
N THR A 459 -5.09 20.26 19.92
CA THR A 459 -4.49 19.88 21.20
C THR A 459 -5.36 18.89 21.98
N GLN A 460 -4.85 18.26 23.03
CA GLN A 460 -5.70 17.51 23.95
C GLN A 460 -6.32 18.47 24.98
N PRO A 461 -7.62 18.35 25.29
CA PRO A 461 -8.23 19.16 26.33
C PRO A 461 -7.78 18.70 27.71
N THR A 462 -7.56 19.67 28.59
CA THR A 462 -7.15 19.40 29.96
C THR A 462 -8.33 18.92 30.80
N ALA A 463 -8.06 18.11 31.83
CA ALA A 463 -9.11 17.65 32.75
C ALA A 463 -9.85 18.81 33.43
N LYS A 464 -9.19 19.96 33.64
CA LYS A 464 -9.80 21.17 34.21
C LYS A 464 -10.84 21.80 33.26
N GLU A 465 -10.52 21.91 31.97
CA GLU A 465 -11.45 22.44 30.96
C GLU A 465 -12.68 21.54 30.80
N VAL A 466 -12.48 20.22 30.75
CA VAL A 466 -13.60 19.25 30.63
C VAL A 466 -14.47 19.29 31.89
N ARG A 467 -13.85 19.28 33.08
CA ARG A 467 -14.56 19.38 34.36
C ARG A 467 -15.41 20.64 34.44
N GLN A 468 -14.84 21.80 34.13
CA GLN A 468 -15.57 23.07 34.20
C GLN A 468 -16.79 23.06 33.27
N LYS A 469 -16.62 22.56 32.04
CA LYS A 469 -17.73 22.49 31.07
C LYS A 469 -18.83 21.52 31.49
N ILE A 470 -18.48 20.40 32.14
CA ILE A 470 -19.47 19.48 32.74
C ILE A 470 -20.28 20.21 33.82
N LEU A 471 -19.60 20.90 34.74
CA LEU A 471 -20.26 21.63 35.83
C LEU A 471 -21.14 22.77 35.30
N ASP A 472 -20.68 23.53 34.30
CA ASP A 472 -21.47 24.59 33.66
C ASP A 472 -22.70 24.01 32.94
N THR A 473 -22.58 22.82 32.34
CA THR A 473 -23.70 22.10 31.74
C THR A 473 -24.71 21.68 32.80
N PHE A 474 -24.23 21.17 33.94
CA PHE A 474 -25.10 20.91 35.10
C PHE A 474 -25.66 22.18 35.75
N LYS A 475 -25.14 23.38 35.52
CA LYS A 475 -25.80 24.63 35.97
C LYS A 475 -26.91 25.08 35.03
N SER A 476 -26.63 25.03 33.73
CA SER A 476 -27.42 25.71 32.70
C SER A 476 -28.50 24.85 32.05
N ALA A 477 -28.35 23.52 32.02
CA ALA A 477 -29.29 22.65 31.32
C ALA A 477 -30.62 22.48 32.08
N GLU A 478 -31.76 22.71 31.43
CA GLU A 478 -33.07 22.41 32.06
C GLU A 478 -33.32 20.89 32.11
N THR A 479 -32.89 20.16 31.07
CA THR A 479 -33.04 18.71 30.94
C THR A 479 -31.74 18.08 30.45
N LEU A 480 -31.41 16.89 30.95
CA LEU A 480 -30.26 16.09 30.50
C LEU A 480 -30.69 14.65 30.25
N ARG A 481 -30.13 14.00 29.22
CA ARG A 481 -30.39 12.57 28.98
C ARG A 481 -29.62 11.73 29.99
N LEU A 482 -30.17 10.57 30.32
CA LEU A 482 -29.54 9.64 31.25
C LEU A 482 -28.13 9.21 30.84
N ALA A 483 -27.91 8.97 29.55
CA ALA A 483 -26.58 8.65 29.03
C ALA A 483 -25.57 9.79 29.26
N ASP A 484 -25.99 11.05 29.07
CA ASP A 484 -25.11 12.21 29.26
C ASP A 484 -24.74 12.39 30.73
N VAL A 485 -25.72 12.32 31.64
CA VAL A 485 -25.50 12.40 33.08
C VAL A 485 -24.55 11.31 33.56
N TYR A 486 -24.75 10.07 33.09
CA TYR A 486 -23.88 8.95 33.41
C TYR A 486 -22.43 9.17 32.94
N GLU A 487 -22.23 9.58 31.68
CA GLU A 487 -20.89 9.86 31.14
C GLU A 487 -20.21 11.03 31.86
N TYR A 488 -20.97 12.05 32.27
CA TYR A 488 -20.44 13.18 33.05
C TYR A 488 -19.98 12.71 34.44
N LEU A 489 -20.80 11.93 35.16
CA LEU A 489 -20.44 11.37 36.46
C LEU A 489 -19.22 10.45 36.35
N ARG A 490 -19.17 9.62 35.30
CA ARG A 490 -18.05 8.72 35.02
C ARG A 490 -16.76 9.51 34.82
N TYR A 491 -16.78 10.57 34.03
CA TYR A 491 -15.61 11.42 33.83
C TYR A 491 -15.18 12.13 35.12
N LEU A 492 -16.13 12.70 35.87
CA LEU A 492 -15.86 13.38 37.15
C LEU A 492 -15.28 12.45 38.23
N TYR A 493 -15.67 11.18 38.21
CA TYR A 493 -15.12 10.14 39.07
C TYR A 493 -13.68 9.82 38.69
N LEU A 494 -13.37 9.61 37.40
CA LEU A 494 -12.02 9.27 36.94
C LEU A 494 -10.97 10.34 37.29
N ILE A 495 -11.39 11.61 37.34
CA ILE A 495 -10.53 12.73 37.72
C ILE A 495 -10.59 13.06 39.22
N HIS A 496 -11.32 12.32 40.04
CA HIS A 496 -11.58 12.72 41.43
C HIS A 496 -10.29 12.90 42.24
N GLN A 497 -9.36 11.94 42.17
CA GLN A 497 -8.10 11.99 42.92
C GLN A 497 -7.15 13.11 42.49
N SER A 498 -7.07 13.41 41.18
CA SER A 498 -6.13 14.43 40.67
C SER A 498 -6.48 15.84 41.14
N PHE A 499 -7.75 16.07 41.50
CA PHE A 499 -8.23 17.33 42.08
C PHE A 499 -8.40 17.28 43.61
N ASN A 500 -8.16 16.13 44.25
CA ASN A 500 -8.18 15.98 45.70
C ASN A 500 -6.79 16.30 46.31
N LEU A 501 -5.72 16.10 45.55
CA LEU A 501 -4.33 16.39 45.96
C LEU A 501 -3.93 17.86 45.83
N SER A 502 -4.68 18.67 45.09
CA SER A 502 -4.41 20.11 44.94
C SER A 502 -5.06 20.90 46.07
N THR A 503 -4.26 21.58 46.89
CA THR A 503 -4.60 22.44 48.04
C THR A 503 -5.49 23.66 47.73
N SER A 504 -6.16 23.72 46.57
CA SER A 504 -7.04 24.80 46.21
C SER A 504 -8.46 24.56 46.74
N LYS A 505 -9.12 25.62 47.20
CA LYS A 505 -10.51 25.66 47.68
C LYS A 505 -11.56 25.33 46.58
N GLU A 506 -11.18 24.66 45.49
CA GLU A 506 -12.05 24.25 44.37
C GLU A 506 -12.72 22.89 44.66
N GLN A 507 -13.56 22.82 45.70
CA GLN A 507 -14.60 21.81 45.85
C GLN A 507 -15.82 22.48 46.49
N PRO A 508 -17.05 22.25 45.99
CA PRO A 508 -17.60 20.89 45.91
C PRO A 508 -18.30 20.54 44.60
N TYR A 509 -18.73 19.28 44.45
CA TYR A 509 -19.62 18.81 43.38
C TYR A 509 -21.06 19.37 43.53
N ASP A 510 -21.22 20.54 44.15
CA ASP A 510 -22.50 21.16 44.51
C ASP A 510 -23.42 21.35 43.32
N ASP A 511 -22.84 21.59 42.15
CA ASP A 511 -23.58 21.84 40.92
C ASP A 511 -23.99 20.54 40.21
N VAL A 512 -23.47 19.38 40.65
CA VAL A 512 -23.76 18.09 40.01
C VAL A 512 -25.21 17.70 40.25
N ARG A 513 -25.89 17.34 39.16
CA ARG A 513 -27.25 16.82 39.18
C ARG A 513 -27.28 15.38 38.70
N ILE A 514 -28.22 14.61 39.23
CA ILE A 514 -28.42 13.20 38.90
C ILE A 514 -29.85 12.94 38.47
N LEU A 515 -30.08 11.83 37.78
CA LEU A 515 -31.43 11.39 37.44
C LEU A 515 -31.93 10.36 38.45
N THR A 516 -33.18 10.54 38.85
CA THR A 516 -33.92 9.62 39.70
C THR A 516 -34.63 8.55 38.86
N THR A 517 -35.14 7.49 39.50
CA THR A 517 -35.96 6.44 38.83
C THR A 517 -37.17 7.04 38.10
N GLY A 518 -37.72 8.15 38.59
CA GLY A 518 -38.80 8.90 37.93
C GLY A 518 -38.33 9.85 36.80
N MET A 519 -37.09 9.73 36.33
CA MET A 519 -36.47 10.58 35.29
C MET A 519 -36.44 12.08 35.64
N LYS A 520 -36.50 12.43 36.93
CA LYS A 520 -36.35 13.81 37.41
C LYS A 520 -34.89 14.11 37.68
N LEU A 521 -34.38 15.21 37.11
CA LEU A 521 -33.03 15.72 37.32
C LEU A 521 -32.98 16.48 38.66
N GLN A 522 -32.23 15.97 39.62
CA GLN A 522 -32.20 16.47 41.00
C GLN A 522 -30.76 16.76 41.43
N ASN A 523 -30.59 17.78 42.27
CA ASN A 523 -29.30 18.08 42.90
C ASN A 523 -29.25 17.41 44.30
N PRO A 524 -28.42 16.38 44.52
CA PRO A 524 -28.38 15.64 45.79
C PRO A 524 -27.94 16.46 47.01
N HIS A 525 -27.22 17.56 46.80
CA HIS A 525 -26.83 18.47 47.89
C HIS A 525 -28.01 19.32 48.39
N SER A 526 -29.05 19.50 47.57
CA SER A 526 -30.26 20.25 47.90
C SER A 526 -31.48 19.37 48.19
N THR A 527 -31.55 18.20 47.55
CA THR A 527 -32.70 17.29 47.59
C THR A 527 -32.22 15.90 47.98
N THR A 528 -32.91 15.25 48.92
CA THR A 528 -32.51 13.91 49.35
C THR A 528 -32.79 12.89 48.24
N VAL A 529 -31.74 12.23 47.76
CA VAL A 529 -31.83 11.09 46.84
C VAL A 529 -31.18 9.86 47.47
N TYR A 530 -31.88 8.75 47.48
CA TYR A 530 -31.45 7.51 48.10
C TYR A 530 -30.77 6.55 47.12
N TYR A 531 -29.77 5.82 47.61
CA TYR A 531 -29.22 4.66 46.92
C TYR A 531 -30.24 3.50 47.00
N PRO A 532 -30.62 2.87 45.88
CA PRO A 532 -31.59 1.78 45.85
C PRO A 532 -31.01 0.46 46.39
N GLY A 533 -31.88 -0.46 46.80
CA GLY A 533 -31.52 -1.77 47.34
C GLY A 533 -32.60 -2.35 48.23
N THR A 534 -32.86 -3.66 48.08
CA THR A 534 -33.84 -4.43 48.89
C THR A 534 -33.17 -5.51 49.74
N ASP A 535 -31.85 -5.56 49.76
CA ASP A 535 -31.08 -6.63 50.42
C ASP A 535 -31.24 -6.63 51.95
N ASP A 536 -31.70 -5.50 52.51
CA ASP A 536 -32.01 -5.33 53.92
C ASP A 536 -33.47 -4.83 54.07
N PRO A 537 -34.32 -5.44 54.93
CA PRO A 537 -35.68 -4.95 55.19
C PRO A 537 -35.76 -3.51 55.73
N TYR A 538 -34.64 -2.95 56.22
CA TYR A 538 -34.52 -1.57 56.69
C TYR A 538 -33.84 -0.63 55.67
N SER A 539 -33.61 -1.10 54.44
CA SER A 539 -33.12 -0.26 53.34
C SER A 539 -34.10 0.88 53.00
N PRO A 540 -33.63 2.03 52.48
CA PRO A 540 -34.50 3.13 52.07
C PRO A 540 -35.60 2.70 51.09
N GLU A 541 -35.33 1.77 50.18
CA GLU A 541 -36.32 1.30 49.20
C GLU A 541 -37.38 0.40 49.84
N SER A 542 -36.99 -0.49 50.77
CA SER A 542 -37.95 -1.32 51.51
C SER A 542 -38.83 -0.52 52.47
N LEU A 543 -38.30 0.57 53.05
CA LEU A 543 -39.02 1.43 54.00
C LEU A 543 -39.86 2.52 53.32
N LEU A 544 -39.34 3.16 52.26
CA LEU A 544 -39.93 4.35 51.64
C LEU A 544 -40.51 4.08 50.24
N GLY A 545 -40.16 2.97 49.59
CA GLY A 545 -40.64 2.57 48.27
C GLY A 545 -42.17 2.62 48.09
N PRO A 546 -43.00 2.23 49.07
CA PRO A 546 -44.46 2.31 48.97
C PRO A 546 -45.02 3.74 48.95
N THR A 547 -44.25 4.74 49.41
CA THR A 547 -44.77 6.08 49.71
C THR A 547 -44.76 7.08 48.55
N SER A 548 -44.27 6.71 47.35
CA SER A 548 -44.17 7.55 46.12
C SER A 548 -43.55 8.96 46.25
N MET A 549 -43.12 9.36 47.46
CA MET A 549 -42.51 10.66 47.77
C MET A 549 -40.99 10.64 47.84
N ALA A 550 -40.35 9.47 47.85
CA ALA A 550 -38.90 9.34 47.94
C ALA A 550 -38.22 9.29 46.55
N ASN A 551 -37.13 10.04 46.40
CA ASN A 551 -36.30 10.02 45.19
C ASN A 551 -35.24 8.93 45.30
N PHE A 552 -35.20 7.99 44.35
CA PHE A 552 -34.18 6.94 44.25
C PHE A 552 -33.27 7.18 43.05
N LEU A 553 -31.98 6.89 43.19
CA LEU A 553 -30.99 6.99 42.10
C LEU A 553 -31.36 6.04 40.95
N HIS A 554 -31.30 6.53 39.71
CA HIS A 554 -31.69 5.75 38.55
C HIS A 554 -30.82 4.47 38.38
N PRO A 555 -31.42 3.30 38.06
CA PRO A 555 -30.75 2.00 37.89
C PRO A 555 -29.43 2.02 37.12
N LYS A 556 -29.43 2.63 35.94
CA LYS A 556 -28.24 2.75 35.07
C LYS A 556 -27.02 3.40 35.74
N ILE A 557 -27.22 4.31 36.70
CA ILE A 557 -26.09 5.03 37.33
C ILE A 557 -25.40 4.17 38.38
N TRP A 558 -26.12 3.24 39.03
CA TRP A 558 -25.55 2.43 40.10
C TRP A 558 -25.23 0.98 39.70
N ASN A 559 -25.97 0.40 38.74
CA ASN A 559 -25.67 -0.93 38.19
C ASN A 559 -24.43 -0.93 37.30
N ASP A 560 -24.27 0.10 36.46
CA ASP A 560 -23.15 0.22 35.53
C ASP A 560 -22.03 1.09 36.16
N GLY A 561 -21.68 0.87 37.44
CA GLY A 561 -20.67 1.68 38.11
C GLY A 561 -19.30 1.61 37.45
N ALA A 562 -18.58 2.73 37.38
CA ALA A 562 -17.22 2.75 36.82
C ALA A 562 -16.23 1.98 37.70
N ASP A 563 -15.38 1.15 37.08
CA ASP A 563 -14.34 0.39 37.78
C ASP A 563 -13.40 1.31 38.56
N LYS A 564 -12.95 0.81 39.71
CA LYS A 564 -12.04 1.53 40.62
C LYS A 564 -10.68 1.76 39.94
N PRO A 565 -10.27 3.01 39.64
CA PRO A 565 -9.05 3.29 38.86
C PRO A 565 -7.73 2.91 39.55
N GLY A 566 -7.73 2.76 40.87
CA GLY A 566 -6.54 2.38 41.64
C GLY A 566 -6.86 2.14 43.12
N PRO A 567 -5.96 1.52 43.89
CA PRO A 567 -6.23 1.05 45.26
C PRO A 567 -6.66 2.17 46.23
N PHE A 568 -6.15 3.38 46.06
CA PHE A 568 -6.48 4.55 46.88
C PHE A 568 -7.72 5.34 46.41
N HIS A 569 -8.31 4.96 45.27
CA HIS A 569 -9.48 5.66 44.73
C HIS A 569 -10.73 5.20 45.48
N PRO A 570 -11.67 6.09 45.88
CA PRO A 570 -12.95 5.65 46.41
C PRO A 570 -13.65 4.75 45.39
N THR A 571 -14.40 3.75 45.86
CA THR A 571 -15.25 2.95 44.96
C THR A 571 -16.36 3.85 44.41
N TRP A 572 -16.94 3.49 43.26
CA TRP A 572 -18.03 4.24 42.65
C TRP A 572 -19.16 4.57 43.63
N LYS A 573 -19.58 3.57 44.41
CA LYS A 573 -20.60 3.72 45.45
C LYS A 573 -20.18 4.70 46.56
N VAL A 574 -18.96 4.54 47.09
CA VAL A 574 -18.43 5.43 48.15
C VAL A 574 -18.31 6.87 47.64
N TRP A 575 -17.83 7.07 46.42
CA TRP A 575 -17.73 8.39 45.81
C TRP A 575 -19.11 9.06 45.61
N LEU A 576 -20.11 8.32 45.12
CA LEU A 576 -21.48 8.82 44.99
C LEU A 576 -22.07 9.24 46.35
N CYS A 577 -21.80 8.47 47.41
CA CYS A 577 -22.29 8.81 48.75
C CYS A 577 -21.55 10.01 49.36
N ASP A 578 -20.21 9.93 49.43
CA ASP A 578 -19.40 10.88 50.19
C ASP A 578 -19.13 12.19 49.44
N SER A 579 -19.01 12.14 48.11
CA SER A 579 -18.64 13.31 47.28
C SER A 579 -19.83 13.94 46.57
N ILE A 580 -20.81 13.15 46.12
CA ILE A 580 -21.98 13.63 45.37
C ILE A 580 -23.21 13.83 46.27
N GLY A 581 -23.25 13.21 47.46
CA GLY A 581 -24.32 13.42 48.45
C GLY A 581 -25.50 12.43 48.38
N ILE A 582 -25.32 11.27 47.74
CA ILE A 582 -26.34 10.20 47.72
C ILE A 582 -26.44 9.54 49.10
N ARG A 583 -27.66 9.32 49.58
CA ARG A 583 -27.86 8.74 50.92
C ARG A 583 -28.10 7.23 50.85
N GLU A 584 -27.24 6.47 51.51
CA GLU A 584 -27.41 5.02 51.69
C GLU A 584 -28.42 4.69 52.81
N ARG A 585 -28.68 5.63 53.73
CA ARG A 585 -29.55 5.41 54.90
C ARG A 585 -30.56 6.54 55.06
N PRO A 586 -31.78 6.26 55.54
CA PRO A 586 -32.73 7.29 55.94
C PRO A 586 -32.13 8.15 57.06
N SER A 587 -32.26 9.47 56.94
CA SER A 587 -31.80 10.40 57.97
C SER A 587 -32.98 10.88 58.79
N LEU A 588 -32.83 10.87 60.12
CA LEU A 588 -33.82 11.38 61.08
C LEU A 588 -33.84 12.91 61.17
N LEU A 589 -32.99 13.60 60.40
CA LEU A 589 -32.86 15.05 60.38
C LEU A 589 -33.49 15.60 59.09
N GLN A 590 -34.59 16.33 59.25
CA GLN A 590 -35.32 16.98 58.16
C GLN A 590 -34.48 18.12 57.58
N ALA A 591 -34.08 18.02 56.30
CA ALA A 591 -33.54 19.16 55.57
C ALA A 591 -34.69 20.14 55.29
N LYS A 592 -34.51 21.41 55.67
CA LYS A 592 -35.48 22.50 55.44
C LYS A 592 -35.79 22.59 53.94
N ALA A 593 -37.01 22.17 53.56
CA ALA A 593 -37.58 22.50 52.26
C ALA A 593 -37.96 23.99 52.28
N GLN A 594 -37.32 24.80 51.43
CA GLN A 594 -37.88 26.09 51.03
C GLN A 594 -39.04 25.80 50.08
N SER A 595 -40.23 26.20 50.54
CA SER A 595 -41.44 26.29 49.75
C SER A 595 -41.28 27.28 48.61
N ASP A 596 -41.87 26.98 47.46
CA ASP A 596 -42.73 27.87 46.65
C ASP A 596 -43.19 27.06 45.43
N SER A 597 -44.40 26.48 45.50
CA SER A 597 -45.65 27.02 44.95
C SER A 597 -45.84 26.71 43.46
N GLU A 598 -46.67 25.69 43.23
CA GLU A 598 -47.49 25.41 42.04
C GLU A 598 -48.16 26.69 41.46
N PRO A 599 -48.57 26.72 40.16
CA PRO A 599 -49.70 25.89 39.73
C PRO A 599 -49.69 25.30 38.31
N THR A 600 -50.34 24.15 38.26
CA THR A 600 -51.16 23.53 37.21
C THR A 600 -51.65 24.43 36.06
N ASN A 601 -51.64 23.87 34.84
CA ASN A 601 -52.76 24.03 33.92
C ASN A 601 -52.89 22.82 32.98
N GLU A 602 -54.00 22.10 33.12
CA GLU A 602 -54.52 21.16 32.12
C GLU A 602 -55.25 21.96 31.01
N GLY A 603 -55.13 21.50 29.76
CA GLY A 603 -55.88 22.03 28.62
C GLY A 603 -55.88 21.04 27.46
N SER A 604 -57.05 20.46 27.21
CA SER A 604 -57.36 19.39 26.25
C SER A 604 -57.53 19.84 24.79
N SER A 605 -57.59 18.83 23.88
CA SER A 605 -58.19 18.81 22.52
C SER A 605 -57.35 19.43 21.39
N THR A 606 -57.23 18.92 20.16
CA THR A 606 -57.94 17.88 19.37
C THR A 606 -57.15 17.61 18.07
N ASP A 607 -57.24 16.38 17.55
CA ASP A 607 -57.21 15.90 16.14
C ASP A 607 -56.17 16.41 15.12
N ALA A 608 -55.42 15.48 14.51
CA ALA A 608 -55.46 15.19 13.06
C ALA A 608 -54.38 14.16 12.63
N ASP A 609 -54.75 13.36 11.63
CA ASP A 609 -54.06 12.26 10.96
C ASP A 609 -52.61 12.51 10.49
N GLY A 610 -51.82 11.44 10.38
CA GLY A 610 -50.53 11.47 9.68
C GLY A 610 -49.70 10.19 9.75
N VAL A 611 -50.02 9.25 8.85
CA VAL A 611 -49.31 8.02 8.49
C VAL A 611 -47.76 8.10 8.55
N VAL A 612 -47.14 7.16 9.28
CA VAL A 612 -45.69 6.90 9.22
C VAL A 612 -45.40 5.95 8.06
N LEU A 613 -44.69 6.47 7.06
CA LEU A 613 -43.98 5.70 6.04
C LEU A 613 -42.69 5.13 6.66
N SER A 614 -42.58 3.81 6.72
CA SER A 614 -41.29 3.12 6.78
C SER A 614 -41.32 1.98 5.77
N ASP A 615 -40.83 2.28 4.57
CA ASP A 615 -40.62 1.31 3.50
C ASP A 615 -39.12 1.02 3.35
N ALA A 616 -38.87 -0.21 2.92
CA ALA A 616 -37.61 -0.82 2.46
C ALA A 616 -36.74 -1.45 3.58
N PHE A 617 -36.39 -2.74 3.58
CA PHE A 617 -36.25 -3.75 2.51
C PHE A 617 -36.48 -5.15 3.08
N ASN A 618 -37.39 -5.94 2.48
CA ASN A 618 -37.46 -7.39 2.69
C ASN A 618 -37.79 -8.08 1.36
N HIS A 619 -36.80 -8.13 0.46
CA HIS A 619 -36.98 -8.51 -0.95
C HIS A 619 -37.27 -10.01 -1.18
N ARG A 620 -37.15 -10.87 -0.15
CA ARG A 620 -37.39 -12.32 -0.26
C ARG A 620 -38.87 -12.70 -0.07
N SER A 621 -39.60 -11.96 0.77
CA SER A 621 -41.04 -12.23 1.00
C SER A 621 -41.93 -11.79 -0.16
N TYR A 622 -41.48 -10.86 -1.00
CA TYR A 622 -42.29 -10.33 -2.11
C TYR A 622 -42.31 -11.28 -3.31
N ILE A 623 -41.22 -12.00 -3.60
CA ILE A 623 -41.17 -12.90 -4.76
C ILE A 623 -41.99 -14.18 -4.52
N GLU A 624 -42.02 -14.71 -3.30
CA GLU A 624 -42.80 -15.91 -2.97
C GLU A 624 -44.31 -15.67 -2.85
N LYS A 625 -44.73 -14.44 -2.51
CA LYS A 625 -46.16 -14.10 -2.38
C LYS A 625 -46.81 -13.64 -3.69
N THR A 626 -46.04 -13.19 -4.69
CA THR A 626 -46.60 -12.52 -5.88
C THR A 626 -46.54 -13.37 -7.15
N CYS A 627 -45.79 -14.47 -7.18
CA CYS A 627 -45.69 -15.35 -8.34
C CYS A 627 -46.14 -16.76 -7.96
N GLY A 628 -47.34 -17.16 -8.42
CA GLY A 628 -47.87 -18.49 -8.08
C GLY A 628 -46.95 -19.59 -8.58
N LYS A 629 -46.86 -20.73 -7.86
CA LYS A 629 -46.02 -21.89 -8.24
C LYS A 629 -46.08 -22.28 -9.73
N LYS A 630 -47.23 -22.06 -10.39
CA LYS A 630 -47.42 -22.28 -11.84
C LYS A 630 -46.67 -21.28 -12.74
N GLN A 631 -46.55 -20.01 -12.34
CA GLN A 631 -45.78 -18.99 -13.08
C GLN A 631 -44.28 -19.23 -12.96
N LEU A 632 -43.77 -19.61 -11.77
CA LEU A 632 -42.36 -20.01 -11.60
C LEU A 632 -42.01 -21.26 -12.43
N GLN A 633 -42.92 -22.25 -12.50
CA GLN A 633 -42.76 -23.40 -13.40
C GLN A 633 -42.82 -23.02 -14.90
N SER A 634 -43.60 -22.00 -15.25
CA SER A 634 -43.68 -21.50 -16.63
C SER A 634 -42.43 -20.71 -17.03
N ILE A 635 -41.87 -19.93 -16.09
CA ILE A 635 -40.58 -19.24 -16.25
C ILE A 635 -39.44 -20.26 -16.34
N ALA A 636 -39.39 -21.26 -15.45
CA ALA A 636 -38.41 -22.33 -15.54
C ALA A 636 -38.50 -23.08 -16.89
N ARG A 637 -39.72 -23.35 -17.38
CA ARG A 637 -39.92 -23.91 -18.73
C ARG A 637 -39.44 -23.00 -19.85
N LEU A 638 -39.67 -21.69 -19.75
CA LEU A 638 -39.18 -20.72 -20.74
C LEU A 638 -37.66 -20.73 -20.81
N PHE A 639 -36.97 -20.69 -19.67
CA PHE A 639 -35.50 -20.68 -19.64
C PHE A 639 -34.89 -22.02 -20.08
N VAL A 640 -35.43 -23.15 -19.60
CA VAL A 640 -34.85 -24.48 -19.85
C VAL A 640 -35.27 -25.06 -21.21
N ASN A 641 -36.54 -24.94 -21.61
CA ASN A 641 -37.07 -25.61 -22.80
C ASN A 641 -37.09 -24.72 -24.05
N GLU A 642 -37.46 -23.45 -23.91
CA GLU A 642 -37.57 -22.52 -25.06
C GLU A 642 -36.24 -21.83 -25.36
N LEU A 643 -35.61 -21.23 -24.34
CA LEU A 643 -34.34 -20.50 -24.47
C LEU A 643 -33.11 -21.42 -24.39
N LYS A 644 -33.30 -22.70 -24.01
CA LYS A 644 -32.24 -23.71 -23.86
C LYS A 644 -31.07 -23.25 -22.97
N ILE A 645 -31.33 -22.41 -21.99
CA ILE A 645 -30.33 -21.96 -21.02
C ILE A 645 -30.12 -23.10 -20.02
N ARG A 646 -28.87 -23.56 -19.91
CA ARG A 646 -28.47 -24.64 -19.00
C ARG A 646 -28.46 -24.17 -17.55
N ASP A 647 -28.67 -25.09 -16.61
CA ASP A 647 -28.45 -24.83 -15.19
C ASP A 647 -26.98 -24.43 -14.92
N ALA A 648 -26.80 -23.59 -13.90
CA ALA A 648 -25.47 -23.12 -13.52
C ALA A 648 -24.62 -24.26 -12.94
N SER A 649 -23.41 -24.42 -13.47
CA SER A 649 -22.43 -25.41 -13.03
C SER A 649 -21.62 -24.90 -11.84
N GLY A 650 -20.83 -25.79 -11.21
CA GLY A 650 -19.85 -25.37 -10.21
C GLY A 650 -18.81 -24.40 -10.76
N GLU A 651 -18.44 -24.51 -12.04
CA GLU A 651 -17.51 -23.58 -12.70
C GLU A 651 -18.12 -22.20 -12.92
N ASP A 652 -19.43 -22.13 -13.21
CA ASP A 652 -20.14 -20.86 -13.33
C ASP A 652 -20.19 -20.15 -11.96
N MET A 653 -20.38 -20.90 -10.88
CA MET A 653 -20.35 -20.38 -9.50
C MET A 653 -18.96 -19.91 -9.08
N VAL A 654 -17.90 -20.60 -9.49
CA VAL A 654 -16.53 -20.13 -9.25
C VAL A 654 -16.24 -18.88 -10.07
N SER A 655 -16.76 -18.79 -11.30
CA SER A 655 -16.64 -17.58 -12.13
C SER A 655 -17.42 -16.40 -11.51
N GLU A 656 -18.57 -16.67 -10.91
CA GLU A 656 -19.34 -15.70 -10.12
C GLU A 656 -18.55 -15.24 -8.88
N LEU A 657 -17.91 -16.16 -8.13
CA LEU A 657 -17.02 -15.79 -7.02
C LEU A 657 -15.84 -14.91 -7.48
N CYS A 658 -15.24 -15.23 -8.63
CA CYS A 658 -14.23 -14.36 -9.23
C CYS A 658 -14.78 -12.97 -9.53
N ALA A 659 -15.99 -12.87 -10.09
CA ALA A 659 -16.63 -11.59 -10.38
C ALA A 659 -16.96 -10.80 -9.10
N LEU A 660 -17.52 -11.45 -8.08
CA LEU A 660 -17.83 -10.84 -6.79
C LEU A 660 -16.56 -10.34 -6.08
N ARG A 661 -15.46 -11.10 -6.17
CA ARG A 661 -14.14 -10.66 -5.69
C ARG A 661 -13.65 -9.43 -6.44
N MET A 662 -13.72 -9.42 -7.78
CA MET A 662 -13.30 -8.28 -8.60
C MET A 662 -14.13 -7.01 -8.34
N GLN A 663 -15.36 -7.17 -7.84
CA GLN A 663 -16.26 -6.08 -7.45
C GLN A 663 -16.11 -5.67 -5.97
N GLU A 664 -15.13 -6.24 -5.24
CA GLU A 664 -14.95 -6.06 -3.79
C GLU A 664 -16.25 -6.28 -2.98
N CYS A 665 -17.03 -7.28 -3.38
CA CYS A 665 -18.30 -7.58 -2.74
C CYS A 665 -18.12 -7.89 -1.25
N LYS A 666 -18.91 -7.20 -0.41
CA LYS A 666 -18.97 -7.39 1.06
C LYS A 666 -20.22 -8.12 1.51
N ASP A 667 -21.04 -8.58 0.56
CA ASP A 667 -22.26 -9.33 0.86
C ASP A 667 -21.94 -10.78 1.20
N MET A 668 -21.57 -10.98 2.46
CA MET A 668 -21.31 -12.31 3.05
C MET A 668 -22.49 -13.26 2.81
N ALA A 669 -23.73 -12.77 2.86
CA ALA A 669 -24.91 -13.63 2.73
C ALA A 669 -25.08 -14.17 1.30
N ASN A 670 -24.66 -13.40 0.29
CA ASN A 670 -24.64 -13.89 -1.09
C ASN A 670 -23.50 -14.89 -1.32
N VAL A 671 -22.30 -14.56 -0.85
CA VAL A 671 -21.12 -15.43 -0.98
C VAL A 671 -21.31 -16.77 -0.25
N HIS A 672 -21.88 -16.73 0.96
CA HIS A 672 -22.26 -17.92 1.75
C HIS A 672 -23.20 -18.84 0.96
N ARG A 673 -24.21 -18.29 0.26
CA ARG A 673 -25.13 -19.09 -0.57
C ARG A 673 -24.42 -19.77 -1.73
N ILE A 674 -23.41 -19.13 -2.30
CA ILE A 674 -22.61 -19.73 -3.37
C ILE A 674 -21.77 -20.88 -2.81
N TYR A 675 -21.16 -20.72 -1.63
CA TYR A 675 -20.45 -21.82 -0.97
C TYR A 675 -21.38 -22.97 -0.60
N GLN A 676 -22.58 -22.71 -0.07
CA GLN A 676 -23.59 -23.75 0.17
C GLN A 676 -24.01 -24.49 -1.11
N TYR A 677 -24.15 -23.77 -2.22
CA TYR A 677 -24.44 -24.40 -3.50
C TYR A 677 -23.27 -25.28 -3.96
N LEU A 678 -22.03 -24.78 -3.87
CA LEU A 678 -20.82 -25.55 -4.21
C LEU A 678 -20.65 -26.77 -3.31
N ASP A 679 -20.96 -26.66 -2.02
CA ASP A 679 -20.94 -27.77 -1.07
C ASP A 679 -21.97 -28.85 -1.44
N SER A 680 -23.15 -28.46 -1.91
CA SER A 680 -24.16 -29.41 -2.40
C SER A 680 -23.77 -30.16 -3.68
N LYS A 681 -22.64 -29.81 -4.30
CA LYS A 681 -22.13 -30.42 -5.54
C LYS A 681 -20.80 -31.14 -5.30
N THR A 682 -20.44 -32.01 -6.24
CA THR A 682 -19.11 -32.62 -6.28
C THR A 682 -18.11 -31.59 -6.81
N ILE A 683 -17.08 -31.28 -6.03
CA ILE A 683 -16.01 -30.33 -6.39
C ILE A 683 -15.02 -31.02 -7.34
N SER A 684 -14.77 -30.44 -8.51
CA SER A 684 -13.74 -30.94 -9.44
C SER A 684 -12.32 -30.57 -8.97
N PRO A 685 -11.28 -31.32 -9.35
CA PRO A 685 -9.89 -30.98 -9.05
C PRO A 685 -9.50 -29.58 -9.54
N GLU A 686 -10.01 -29.16 -10.71
CA GLU A 686 -9.80 -27.82 -11.27
C GLU A 686 -10.43 -26.73 -10.40
N THR A 687 -11.62 -26.99 -9.85
CA THR A 687 -12.29 -26.07 -8.92
C THR A 687 -11.48 -25.93 -7.64
N ARG A 688 -11.05 -27.05 -7.04
CA ARG A 688 -10.19 -27.04 -5.85
C ARG A 688 -8.90 -26.24 -6.11
N ARG A 689 -8.24 -26.49 -7.25
CA ARG A 689 -7.01 -25.75 -7.63
C ARG A 689 -7.25 -24.25 -7.73
N LYS A 690 -8.39 -23.80 -8.27
CA LYS A 690 -8.73 -22.36 -8.31
C LYS A 690 -8.84 -21.71 -6.93
N PHE A 691 -9.34 -22.41 -5.90
CA PHE A 691 -9.39 -21.89 -4.53
C PHE A 691 -8.00 -21.76 -3.86
N HIS A 692 -7.01 -22.55 -4.29
CA HIS A 692 -5.61 -22.38 -3.87
C HIS A 692 -4.90 -21.27 -4.68
N ASP A 693 -5.13 -21.24 -6.00
CA ASP A 693 -4.46 -20.32 -6.93
C ASP A 693 -5.03 -18.90 -6.92
N LEU A 694 -6.25 -18.70 -6.41
CA LEU A 694 -6.92 -17.40 -6.34
C LEU A 694 -7.58 -17.20 -4.98
N PRO A 695 -7.58 -15.98 -4.42
CA PRO A 695 -8.28 -15.69 -3.18
C PRO A 695 -9.79 -15.61 -3.40
N LEU A 696 -10.47 -16.75 -3.22
CA LEU A 696 -11.91 -16.93 -3.46
C LEU A 696 -12.70 -17.18 -2.18
N ILE A 697 -12.06 -17.09 -1.00
CA ILE A 697 -12.69 -17.27 0.31
C ILE A 697 -12.85 -15.89 0.97
N LEU A 698 -14.08 -15.43 1.13
CA LEU A 698 -14.35 -14.14 1.79
C LEU A 698 -14.43 -14.33 3.30
N VAL A 699 -13.62 -13.61 4.08
CA VAL A 699 -13.64 -13.66 5.54
C VAL A 699 -13.94 -12.27 6.10
N LYS A 700 -14.61 -12.19 7.27
CA LYS A 700 -14.99 -10.93 7.91
C LYS A 700 -14.61 -10.92 9.39
N ASP A 701 -13.89 -9.89 9.80
CA ASP A 701 -13.52 -9.67 11.20
C ASP A 701 -13.50 -8.17 11.54
N GLY A 702 -13.98 -7.80 12.74
CA GLY A 702 -13.91 -6.44 13.26
C GLY A 702 -14.50 -5.30 12.39
N GLY A 703 -15.33 -5.61 11.39
CA GLY A 703 -15.86 -4.63 10.42
C GLY A 703 -15.11 -4.54 9.08
N HIS A 704 -14.03 -5.32 8.90
CA HIS A 704 -13.29 -5.48 7.66
C HIS A 704 -13.61 -6.83 7.00
N SER A 705 -13.63 -6.86 5.66
CA SER A 705 -13.86 -8.08 4.86
C SER A 705 -12.74 -8.22 3.85
N GLU A 706 -12.19 -9.43 3.74
CA GLU A 706 -11.00 -9.73 2.94
C GLU A 706 -11.18 -11.04 2.18
N TRP A 707 -10.67 -11.10 0.95
CA TRP A 707 -10.69 -12.30 0.13
C TRP A 707 -9.34 -13.00 0.24
N LEU A 708 -9.35 -14.27 0.66
CA LEU A 708 -8.19 -15.11 0.94
C LEU A 708 -8.20 -16.40 0.12
N ARG A 709 -7.02 -16.98 -0.08
CA ARG A 709 -6.82 -18.31 -0.68
C ARG A 709 -7.09 -19.40 0.35
N ALA A 710 -7.37 -20.60 -0.12
CA ALA A 710 -7.47 -21.78 0.75
C ALA A 710 -6.21 -22.00 1.61
N SER A 711 -5.02 -21.69 1.07
CA SER A 711 -3.74 -21.79 1.80
C SER A 711 -3.51 -20.70 2.85
N GLU A 712 -4.25 -19.60 2.77
CA GLU A 712 -4.16 -18.45 3.69
C GLU A 712 -5.19 -18.55 4.82
N CYS A 713 -6.07 -19.55 4.75
CA CYS A 713 -7.13 -19.80 5.71
C CYS A 713 -6.79 -21.00 6.59
N PHE A 714 -7.39 -21.05 7.78
CA PHE A 714 -7.37 -22.23 8.62
C PHE A 714 -8.72 -22.45 9.29
N TRP A 715 -8.98 -23.69 9.70
CA TRP A 715 -10.13 -24.03 10.52
C TRP A 715 -9.68 -24.15 11.98
N SER A 716 -10.33 -23.43 12.89
CA SER A 716 -10.05 -23.55 14.31
C SER A 716 -11.31 -23.44 15.17
N GLU A 717 -11.44 -24.35 16.13
CA GLU A 717 -12.52 -24.33 17.14
C GLU A 717 -12.17 -23.46 18.35
N ALA A 718 -10.88 -23.19 18.58
CA ALA A 718 -10.43 -22.31 19.65
C ALA A 718 -10.72 -20.83 19.36
N ASP A 719 -10.83 -20.02 20.42
CA ASP A 719 -10.93 -18.58 20.25
C ASP A 719 -9.59 -17.99 19.79
N THR A 720 -9.47 -17.78 18.49
CA THR A 720 -8.28 -17.25 17.83
C THR A 720 -8.21 -15.71 17.81
N GLY A 721 -9.01 -15.02 18.63
CA GLY A 721 -9.03 -13.55 18.64
C GLY A 721 -9.33 -12.95 17.25
N ASP A 722 -8.64 -11.85 16.90
CA ASP A 722 -8.79 -11.06 15.66
C ASP A 722 -8.04 -11.65 14.44
N LEU A 723 -7.95 -12.99 14.35
CA LEU A 723 -7.35 -13.66 13.20
C LEU A 723 -8.36 -13.75 12.04
N ASN A 724 -8.23 -12.84 11.07
CA ASN A 724 -9.03 -12.76 9.84
C ASN A 724 -9.07 -14.03 8.97
N SER A 725 -8.37 -15.10 9.32
CA SER A 725 -8.25 -16.33 8.51
C SER A 725 -8.96 -17.56 9.11
N ASN A 726 -9.61 -17.42 10.28
CA ASN A 726 -10.39 -18.52 10.87
C ASN A 726 -11.78 -18.62 10.20
N LEU A 727 -11.99 -19.70 9.44
CA LEU A 727 -13.23 -19.91 8.70
C LEU A 727 -14.42 -20.33 9.57
N GLN A 728 -14.17 -20.93 10.74
CA GLN A 728 -15.22 -21.39 11.64
C GLN A 728 -16.08 -20.23 12.17
N LYS A 729 -15.47 -19.05 12.40
CA LYS A 729 -16.20 -17.83 12.80
C LYS A 729 -17.13 -17.31 11.69
N CYS A 730 -16.79 -17.50 10.43
CA CYS A 730 -17.54 -16.96 9.29
C CYS A 730 -18.57 -17.94 8.72
N TYR A 731 -18.23 -19.23 8.68
CA TYR A 731 -19.00 -20.28 8.00
C TYR A 731 -19.08 -21.56 8.84
N PRO A 732 -19.69 -21.51 10.05
CA PRO A 732 -19.71 -22.65 10.96
C PRO A 732 -20.47 -23.87 10.40
N ASP A 733 -21.33 -23.69 9.41
CA ASP A 733 -22.13 -24.74 8.75
C ASP A 733 -21.41 -25.43 7.57
N LEU A 734 -20.20 -25.01 7.21
CA LEU A 734 -19.48 -25.46 6.01
C LEU A 734 -18.13 -26.15 6.32
N GLU A 735 -18.04 -26.81 7.47
CA GLU A 735 -16.83 -27.53 7.91
C GLU A 735 -16.32 -28.55 6.88
N ASP A 736 -17.17 -29.50 6.48
CA ASP A 736 -16.84 -30.54 5.51
C ASP A 736 -16.43 -29.96 4.15
N PHE A 737 -17.03 -28.83 3.77
CA PHE A 737 -16.70 -28.13 2.54
C PHE A 737 -15.26 -27.60 2.55
N PHE A 738 -14.87 -26.91 3.62
CA PHE A 738 -13.54 -26.31 3.69
C PHE A 738 -12.45 -27.36 4.00
N LEU A 739 -12.72 -28.30 4.89
CA LEU A 739 -11.75 -29.33 5.27
C LEU A 739 -11.62 -30.43 4.21
N GLU A 740 -12.71 -31.13 3.88
CA GLU A 740 -12.63 -32.33 3.02
C GLU A 740 -12.61 -31.98 1.53
N LYS A 741 -13.39 -30.98 1.11
CA LYS A 741 -13.54 -30.65 -0.32
C LYS A 741 -12.54 -29.63 -0.82
N LEU A 742 -12.08 -28.68 0.01
CA LEU A 742 -11.11 -27.64 -0.36
C LEU A 742 -9.72 -27.79 0.27
N ASP A 743 -9.51 -28.78 1.16
CA ASP A 743 -8.19 -29.07 1.76
C ASP A 743 -7.60 -27.90 2.56
N VAL A 744 -8.45 -27.14 3.26
CA VAL A 744 -8.03 -26.11 4.21
C VAL A 744 -7.45 -26.77 5.46
N LYS A 745 -6.32 -26.25 5.96
CA LYS A 745 -5.63 -26.84 7.12
C LYS A 745 -6.37 -26.55 8.43
N ILE A 746 -6.42 -27.54 9.32
CA ILE A 746 -6.76 -27.34 10.74
C ILE A 746 -5.60 -26.62 11.43
N ALA A 747 -5.90 -25.62 12.27
CA ALA A 747 -4.89 -24.85 12.99
C ALA A 747 -3.97 -25.77 13.82
N ALA A 748 -2.66 -25.55 13.71
CA ALA A 748 -1.66 -26.28 14.51
C ALA A 748 -1.86 -26.06 16.02
N TYR A 749 -2.46 -24.94 16.42
CA TYR A 749 -2.89 -24.65 17.79
C TYR A 749 -3.90 -25.68 18.32
N ASP A 750 -4.93 -26.01 17.54
CA ASP A 750 -5.94 -26.99 17.94
C ASP A 750 -5.39 -28.41 17.92
N LYS A 751 -4.51 -28.72 16.96
CA LYS A 751 -3.76 -29.98 17.00
C LYS A 751 -2.94 -30.10 18.28
N LEU A 752 -2.26 -29.03 18.69
CA LEU A 752 -1.45 -29.00 19.90
C LEU A 752 -2.29 -29.20 21.19
N LEU A 753 -3.52 -28.71 21.22
CA LEU A 753 -4.43 -28.89 22.37
C LEU A 753 -5.20 -30.23 22.36
N ASN A 754 -5.50 -30.77 21.17
CA ASN A 754 -6.38 -31.93 21.01
C ASN A 754 -5.64 -33.23 20.72
N THR A 755 -4.30 -33.21 20.61
CA THR A 755 -3.51 -34.43 20.37
C THR A 755 -3.60 -35.37 21.57
N THR A 756 -4.01 -36.62 21.31
CA THR A 756 -4.10 -37.71 22.29
C THR A 756 -2.92 -38.68 22.23
N SER A 757 -1.88 -38.38 21.43
CA SER A 757 -0.65 -39.16 21.40
C SER A 757 0.11 -38.97 22.72
N ASP A 758 0.79 -40.02 23.18
CA ASP A 758 1.74 -39.94 24.30
C ASP A 758 3.21 -39.99 23.79
N ASN A 759 3.42 -40.06 22.46
CA ASN A 759 4.73 -40.12 21.86
C ASN A 759 5.39 -38.73 21.82
N PRO A 760 6.55 -38.52 22.48
CA PRO A 760 7.22 -37.22 22.50
C PRO A 760 7.59 -36.68 21.11
N GLU A 761 7.92 -37.56 20.16
CA GLU A 761 8.34 -37.17 18.80
C GLU A 761 7.23 -36.47 18.00
N ASP A 762 5.98 -36.90 18.18
CA ASP A 762 4.82 -36.30 17.49
C ASP A 762 4.61 -34.85 17.94
N PHE A 763 4.86 -34.55 19.23
CA PHE A 763 4.72 -33.19 19.77
C PHE A 763 5.87 -32.27 19.38
N LEU A 764 7.08 -32.82 19.18
CA LEU A 764 8.19 -32.05 18.62
C LEU A 764 7.79 -31.48 17.25
N GLU A 765 7.22 -32.30 16.37
CA GLU A 765 6.76 -31.87 15.04
C GLU A 765 5.60 -30.85 15.13
N ILE A 766 4.64 -31.06 16.03
CA ILE A 766 3.48 -30.17 16.20
C ILE A 766 3.87 -28.81 16.79
N ILE A 767 4.69 -28.77 17.85
CA ILE A 767 5.18 -27.53 18.46
C ILE A 767 6.01 -26.73 17.45
N THR A 768 6.82 -27.45 16.67
CA THR A 768 7.71 -26.87 15.68
C THR A 768 6.94 -26.30 14.49
N SER A 769 5.95 -27.04 13.96
CA SER A 769 5.06 -26.54 12.91
C SER A 769 4.20 -25.37 13.40
N PHE A 770 3.72 -25.40 14.64
CA PHE A 770 2.99 -24.26 15.23
C PHE A 770 3.88 -23.00 15.31
N ALA A 771 5.14 -23.15 15.71
CA ALA A 771 6.08 -22.03 15.76
C ALA A 771 6.43 -21.49 14.37
N ASP A 772 6.57 -22.35 13.35
CA ASP A 772 6.85 -21.96 11.97
C ASP A 772 5.64 -21.27 11.31
N ASP A 773 4.45 -21.88 11.42
CA ASP A 773 3.23 -21.41 10.74
C ASP A 773 2.72 -20.09 11.34
N PHE A 774 2.97 -19.84 12.63
CA PHE A 774 2.37 -18.72 13.35
C PHE A 774 3.36 -17.82 14.08
N GLY A 775 4.68 -17.98 13.90
CA GLY A 775 5.71 -17.26 14.67
C GLY A 775 5.51 -15.74 14.80
N GLU A 776 5.14 -15.05 13.71
CA GLU A 776 4.86 -13.60 13.73
C GLU A 776 3.47 -13.25 14.31
N SER A 777 2.51 -14.17 14.22
CA SER A 777 1.11 -13.99 14.67
C SER A 777 0.78 -14.70 15.98
N ILE A 778 1.78 -15.27 16.67
CA ILE A 778 1.58 -16.15 17.83
C ILE A 778 0.88 -15.44 19.00
N HIS A 779 1.06 -14.11 19.11
CA HIS A 779 0.42 -13.26 20.10
C HIS A 779 -1.11 -13.18 19.98
N LYS A 780 -1.69 -13.62 18.86
CA LYS A 780 -3.14 -13.63 18.63
C LYS A 780 -3.83 -14.85 19.25
N PHE A 781 -3.07 -15.88 19.64
CA PHE A 781 -3.59 -17.04 20.35
C PHE A 781 -3.50 -16.84 21.87
N LEU A 782 -4.41 -17.47 22.61
CA LEU A 782 -4.35 -17.49 24.07
C LEU A 782 -3.24 -18.45 24.53
N ALA A 783 -2.33 -17.96 25.38
CA ALA A 783 -1.26 -18.80 25.93
C ALA A 783 -1.79 -19.83 26.94
N GLU A 784 -2.82 -19.45 27.71
CA GLU A 784 -3.30 -20.20 28.88
C GLU A 784 -3.66 -21.68 28.60
N PRO A 785 -4.36 -22.05 27.50
CA PRO A 785 -4.63 -23.45 27.19
C PRO A 785 -3.34 -24.27 26.98
N VAL A 786 -2.36 -23.69 26.28
CA VAL A 786 -1.06 -24.33 26.03
C VAL A 786 -0.25 -24.47 27.31
N ARG A 787 -0.35 -23.51 28.24
CA ARG A 787 0.33 -23.60 29.56
C ARG A 787 -0.13 -24.83 30.36
N ARG A 788 -1.43 -25.14 30.28
CA ARG A 788 -2.07 -26.24 31.02
C ARG A 788 -1.96 -27.58 30.32
N ALA A 789 -1.78 -27.58 29.00
CA ALA A 789 -1.65 -28.79 28.20
C ALA A 789 -0.33 -29.52 28.50
N LYS A 790 -0.35 -30.85 28.50
CA LYS A 790 0.85 -31.70 28.67
C LYS A 790 1.56 -31.87 27.33
N VAL A 791 2.21 -30.82 26.86
CA VAL A 791 2.77 -30.75 25.51
C VAL A 791 4.29 -30.58 25.49
N PHE A 792 4.92 -30.27 26.63
CA PHE A 792 6.36 -29.99 26.69
C PHE A 792 7.14 -31.29 26.96
N PRO A 793 8.00 -31.75 26.03
CA PRO A 793 8.83 -32.93 26.27
C PRO A 793 9.96 -32.57 27.24
N VAL A 794 9.98 -33.22 28.40
CA VAL A 794 10.99 -32.98 29.43
C VAL A 794 11.74 -34.27 29.74
N ARG A 795 13.06 -34.18 29.64
CA ARG A 795 14.01 -35.22 30.05
C ARG A 795 14.24 -35.14 31.55
N ASN A 796 13.95 -36.24 32.24
CA ASN A 796 14.12 -36.37 33.68
C ASN A 796 15.55 -36.80 34.06
N PRO A 797 15.98 -36.64 35.34
CA PRO A 797 17.29 -37.07 35.88
C PRO A 797 17.64 -38.57 35.83
N GLY A 798 17.06 -39.33 34.91
CA GLY A 798 17.37 -40.73 34.60
C GLY A 798 17.31 -41.05 33.10
N GLY A 799 17.16 -40.02 32.25
CA GLY A 799 17.13 -40.14 30.79
C GLY A 799 15.73 -40.35 30.18
N GLU A 800 14.71 -40.62 30.99
CA GLU A 800 13.32 -40.79 30.53
C GLU A 800 12.70 -39.45 30.11
N ILE A 801 12.03 -39.43 28.96
CA ILE A 801 11.33 -38.26 28.41
C ILE A 801 9.83 -38.41 28.70
N SER A 802 9.23 -37.37 29.30
CA SER A 802 7.81 -37.32 29.61
C SER A 802 7.21 -35.99 29.17
N LEU A 803 5.98 -36.02 28.67
CA LEU A 803 5.23 -34.81 28.33
C LEU A 803 4.62 -34.18 29.57
N VAL A 804 4.95 -32.91 29.84
CA VAL A 804 4.52 -32.17 31.02
C VAL A 804 3.85 -30.84 30.64
N SER A 805 3.13 -30.24 31.58
CA SER A 805 2.63 -28.86 31.48
C SER A 805 3.63 -27.87 32.11
N LEU A 806 3.38 -26.57 31.98
CA LEU A 806 4.24 -25.54 32.55
C LEU A 806 4.20 -25.48 34.09
N ASP A 807 3.25 -26.16 34.72
CA ASP A 807 3.18 -26.31 36.18
C ASP A 807 4.37 -27.10 36.73
N THR A 808 4.99 -27.96 35.91
CA THR A 808 6.21 -28.68 36.28
C THR A 808 7.42 -27.77 36.18
N ASP A 809 8.30 -27.79 37.19
CA ASP A 809 9.56 -27.04 37.15
C ASP A 809 10.60 -27.76 36.27
N PHE A 810 11.10 -27.10 35.23
CA PHE A 810 12.09 -27.64 34.28
C PHE A 810 12.93 -26.50 33.72
N ALA A 811 14.17 -26.81 33.31
CA ALA A 811 15.08 -25.86 32.71
C ALA A 811 15.10 -25.96 31.18
N ILE A 812 15.45 -24.86 30.50
CA ILE A 812 15.59 -24.80 29.04
C ILE A 812 17.08 -24.70 28.70
N ALA A 813 17.61 -25.68 27.95
CA ALA A 813 19.03 -25.77 27.64
C ALA A 813 19.46 -24.86 26.47
N ASP A 814 19.67 -23.57 26.77
CA ASP A 814 20.17 -22.59 25.80
C ASP A 814 21.71 -22.53 25.69
N ARG A 815 22.41 -23.25 26.58
CA ARG A 815 23.87 -23.36 26.62
C ARG A 815 24.30 -24.80 26.78
N GLU A 816 24.89 -25.37 25.74
CA GLU A 816 25.40 -26.76 25.73
C GLU A 816 26.42 -27.04 26.84
N GLY A 817 27.22 -26.03 27.21
CA GLY A 817 28.16 -26.14 28.34
C GLY A 817 27.45 -26.37 29.68
N LEU A 818 26.43 -25.57 29.99
CA LEU A 818 25.66 -25.68 31.23
C LEU A 818 24.82 -26.97 31.24
N GLN A 819 24.26 -27.34 30.10
CA GLN A 819 23.50 -28.59 29.94
C GLN A 819 24.35 -29.80 30.30
N ARG A 820 25.57 -29.92 29.75
CA ARG A 820 26.47 -31.06 30.03
C ARG A 820 26.78 -31.25 31.51
N GLU A 821 26.84 -30.18 32.28
CA GLU A 821 27.17 -30.23 33.72
C GLU A 821 25.97 -30.57 34.61
N LEU A 822 24.75 -30.24 34.16
CA LEU A 822 23.53 -30.32 34.98
C LEU A 822 22.53 -31.38 34.53
N GLN A 823 22.58 -31.84 33.27
CA GLN A 823 21.58 -32.72 32.65
C GLN A 823 21.26 -34.00 33.44
N ASP A 824 22.24 -34.54 34.17
CA ASP A 824 22.06 -35.78 34.93
C ASP A 824 21.38 -35.54 36.30
N HIS A 825 21.17 -34.28 36.69
CA HIS A 825 20.72 -33.91 38.04
C HIS A 825 19.42 -33.08 38.05
N ILE A 826 18.98 -32.54 36.91
CA ILE A 826 17.79 -31.67 36.79
C ILE A 826 16.89 -32.10 35.63
N ARG A 827 15.63 -31.67 35.67
CA ARG A 827 14.69 -31.80 34.55
C ARG A 827 14.99 -30.74 33.48
N ILE A 828 15.18 -31.16 32.23
CA ILE A 828 15.51 -30.29 31.09
C ILE A 828 14.52 -30.50 29.95
N LEU A 829 14.10 -29.43 29.29
CA LEU A 829 13.30 -29.49 28.06
C LEU A 829 14.08 -30.18 26.93
N ASP A 830 13.50 -31.21 26.34
CA ASP A 830 14.17 -32.11 25.40
C ASP A 830 14.19 -31.58 23.96
N PHE A 831 14.87 -30.46 23.77
CA PHE A 831 15.16 -29.87 22.46
C PHE A 831 16.66 -29.68 22.32
N ASP A 832 17.17 -29.78 21.09
CA ASP A 832 18.55 -29.41 20.81
C ASP A 832 18.72 -27.88 20.79
N LEU A 833 19.97 -27.40 20.74
CA LEU A 833 20.25 -25.96 20.76
C LEU A 833 19.67 -25.22 19.54
N GLY A 834 19.55 -25.89 18.38
CA GLY A 834 18.94 -25.35 17.18
C GLY A 834 17.44 -25.15 17.35
N ASP A 835 16.76 -26.16 17.88
CA ASP A 835 15.34 -26.13 18.18
C ASP A 835 15.01 -25.09 19.25
N VAL A 836 15.80 -25.03 20.34
CA VAL A 836 15.63 -24.01 21.39
C VAL A 836 15.73 -22.59 20.82
N ARG A 837 16.62 -22.36 19.85
CA ARG A 837 16.74 -21.07 19.17
C ARG A 837 15.56 -20.78 18.25
N ARG A 838 15.11 -21.77 17.48
CA ARG A 838 13.94 -21.65 16.59
C ARG A 838 12.66 -21.38 17.36
N LEU A 839 12.48 -22.02 18.51
CA LEU A 839 11.32 -21.88 19.39
C LEU A 839 11.40 -20.67 20.34
N TRP A 840 12.41 -19.80 20.21
CA TRP A 840 12.55 -18.60 21.02
C TRP A 840 11.27 -17.74 21.06
N PRO A 841 10.59 -17.43 19.93
CA PRO A 841 9.35 -16.65 19.94
C PRO A 841 8.24 -17.31 20.76
N LEU A 842 8.14 -18.65 20.70
CA LEU A 842 7.18 -19.44 21.48
C LEU A 842 7.46 -19.32 22.99
N PHE A 843 8.72 -19.46 23.41
CA PHE A 843 9.10 -19.36 24.82
C PHE A 843 8.90 -17.94 25.39
N GLN A 844 9.09 -16.92 24.55
CA GLN A 844 8.78 -15.53 24.89
C GLN A 844 7.28 -15.30 25.05
N TRP A 845 6.47 -15.80 24.13
CA TRP A 845 5.01 -15.72 24.22
C TRP A 845 4.45 -16.46 25.44
N LEU A 846 5.02 -17.62 25.78
CA LEU A 846 4.72 -18.36 27.00
C LEU A 846 5.32 -17.72 28.27
N ASN A 847 6.12 -16.66 28.16
CA ASN A 847 6.76 -15.99 29.29
C ASN A 847 7.54 -16.97 30.21
N ILE A 848 8.31 -17.89 29.61
CA ILE A 848 9.10 -18.89 30.33
C ILE A 848 10.62 -18.67 30.20
N GLN A 849 11.06 -17.50 29.73
CA GLN A 849 12.50 -17.24 29.53
C GLN A 849 13.32 -17.28 30.82
N ALA A 850 12.69 -17.08 31.98
CA ALA A 850 13.37 -17.23 33.27
C ALA A 850 13.90 -18.65 33.52
N ARG A 851 13.43 -19.65 32.76
CA ARG A 851 13.83 -21.06 32.86
C ARG A 851 15.08 -21.41 32.02
N TYR A 852 15.60 -20.48 31.22
CA TYR A 852 16.86 -20.70 30.49
C TYR A 852 18.01 -20.96 31.45
N LEU A 853 18.85 -21.96 31.17
CA LEU A 853 20.02 -22.28 31.99
C LEU A 853 20.94 -21.06 32.15
N SER A 854 21.10 -20.23 31.12
CA SER A 854 21.86 -18.98 31.23
C SER A 854 21.31 -17.95 32.23
N ARG A 855 20.07 -18.10 32.71
CA ARG A 855 19.41 -17.16 33.62
C ARG A 855 19.12 -17.75 35.00
N CYS A 856 18.85 -19.05 35.08
CA CYS A 856 18.49 -19.70 36.34
C CYS A 856 19.67 -20.38 37.04
N VAL A 857 20.81 -20.56 36.36
CA VAL A 857 22.03 -21.11 36.94
C VAL A 857 22.89 -19.99 37.52
N LYS A 858 23.28 -20.15 38.78
CA LYS A 858 24.28 -19.30 39.45
C LYS A 858 25.60 -20.03 39.49
N ARG A 859 26.69 -19.29 39.29
CA ARG A 859 28.04 -19.84 39.37
C ARG A 859 28.66 -19.47 40.72
N SER A 860 29.00 -20.45 41.53
CA SER A 860 29.85 -20.25 42.71
C SER A 860 31.28 -20.61 42.36
N VAL A 861 32.24 -19.85 42.90
CA VAL A 861 33.67 -20.05 42.63
C VAL A 861 34.42 -20.12 43.96
N THR A 862 35.26 -21.13 44.10
CA THR A 862 36.13 -21.34 45.26
C THR A 862 37.57 -21.29 44.78
N VAL A 863 38.32 -20.31 45.29
CA VAL A 863 39.75 -20.14 45.03
C VAL A 863 40.52 -20.92 46.09
N SER A 864 41.50 -21.72 45.67
CA SER A 864 42.37 -22.43 46.61
C SER A 864 43.39 -21.45 47.22
N GLU A 865 43.34 -21.25 48.53
CA GLU A 865 44.28 -20.40 49.27
C GLU A 865 45.58 -21.17 49.56
N ASP A 866 46.72 -20.57 49.21
CA ASP A 866 48.08 -20.96 49.62
C ASP A 866 48.87 -19.67 49.94
N ASP A 867 49.74 -19.70 50.95
CA ASP A 867 50.50 -18.56 51.49
C ASP A 867 51.53 -17.93 50.51
N GLU A 868 51.68 -18.47 49.29
CA GLU A 868 52.61 -17.99 48.25
C GLU A 868 51.88 -17.53 46.97
N ALA A 869 50.89 -16.66 47.10
CA ALA A 869 50.35 -15.91 45.96
C ALA A 869 51.46 -15.02 45.36
N SER A 870 51.85 -15.29 44.11
CA SER A 870 52.91 -14.55 43.42
C SER A 870 52.28 -13.49 42.51
N GLU A 871 52.54 -12.20 42.78
CA GLU A 871 52.24 -11.11 41.85
C GLU A 871 53.27 -11.09 40.72
N GLU A 872 52.84 -11.36 39.48
CA GLU A 872 53.65 -11.13 38.28
C GLU A 872 53.22 -9.82 37.62
N VAL A 873 54.19 -8.96 37.26
CA VAL A 873 53.91 -7.56 36.90
C VAL A 873 53.70 -7.30 35.39
N ASP A 874 54.07 -8.20 34.46
CA ASP A 874 54.48 -7.64 33.14
C ASP A 874 54.11 -8.36 31.82
N PRO A 875 52.98 -9.09 31.69
CA PRO A 875 52.38 -9.20 30.34
C PRO A 875 50.85 -9.02 30.27
N TRP A 876 50.15 -8.91 31.40
CA TRP A 876 48.69 -8.88 31.45
C TRP A 876 48.12 -7.59 32.05
N ASP A 877 48.93 -6.53 32.16
CA ASP A 877 48.52 -5.30 32.83
C ASP A 877 47.38 -4.59 32.08
N LEU A 878 46.14 -4.87 32.49
CA LEU A 878 44.94 -4.25 31.97
C LEU A 878 44.76 -2.81 32.46
N ARG A 879 45.53 -2.34 33.46
CA ARG A 879 45.39 -0.99 34.01
C ARG A 879 45.70 0.07 32.97
N ARG A 880 46.70 -0.18 32.11
CA ARG A 880 47.04 0.70 30.98
C ARG A 880 45.95 0.76 29.90
N LYS A 881 45.06 -0.24 29.88
CA LYS A 881 43.93 -0.36 28.95
C LYS A 881 42.60 0.01 29.62
N ALA A 882 42.61 0.45 30.88
CA ALA A 882 41.41 0.75 31.67
C ALA A 882 40.49 1.75 30.97
N TYR A 883 41.03 2.80 30.36
CA TYR A 883 40.24 3.80 29.63
C TYR A 883 39.47 3.16 28.45
N HIS A 884 40.17 2.33 27.67
CA HIS A 884 39.61 1.63 26.50
C HIS A 884 38.54 0.59 26.90
N ILE A 885 38.76 -0.15 27.99
CA ILE A 885 37.75 -1.08 28.55
C ILE A 885 36.51 -0.31 29.03
N THR A 886 36.72 0.86 29.65
CA THR A 886 35.63 1.74 30.11
C THR A 886 34.84 2.32 28.93
N ARG A 887 35.50 2.67 27.81
CA ARG A 887 34.83 3.12 26.58
C ARG A 887 33.86 2.07 26.04
N VAL A 888 34.28 0.80 25.99
CA VAL A 888 33.41 -0.32 25.59
C VAL A 888 32.24 -0.43 26.56
N ALA A 889 32.51 -0.39 27.87
CA ALA A 889 31.48 -0.52 28.88
C ALA A 889 30.41 0.59 28.81
N ALA A 890 30.82 1.84 28.63
CA ALA A 890 29.92 2.98 28.51
C ALA A 890 29.13 2.99 27.19
N THR A 891 29.74 2.55 26.08
CA THR A 891 29.07 2.48 24.76
C THR A 891 27.84 1.57 24.82
N PHE A 892 27.94 0.46 25.56
CA PHE A 892 26.89 -0.56 25.67
C PHE A 892 26.11 -0.52 26.99
N ASP A 893 26.30 0.52 27.81
CA ASP A 893 25.64 0.69 29.13
C ASP A 893 25.83 -0.51 30.09
N ILE A 894 27.03 -1.10 30.08
CA ILE A 894 27.43 -2.24 30.92
C ILE A 894 28.51 -1.82 31.94
N LEU A 895 28.19 -0.84 32.78
CA LEU A 895 29.11 -0.27 33.78
C LEU A 895 29.24 -1.08 35.09
N ALA A 896 28.95 -2.39 35.06
CA ALA A 896 28.85 -3.26 36.24
C ALA A 896 27.92 -2.67 37.33
N ILE A 897 28.40 -2.63 38.58
CA ILE A 897 27.72 -2.02 39.73
C ILE A 897 27.98 -0.50 39.86
N TYR A 898 28.72 0.10 38.94
CA TYR A 898 29.12 1.51 39.03
C TYR A 898 28.12 2.42 38.31
N ASP A 899 27.79 3.54 38.95
CA ASP A 899 26.83 4.53 38.43
C ASP A 899 27.40 5.38 37.28
N ASP A 900 28.72 5.44 37.13
CA ASP A 900 29.41 6.27 36.13
C ASP A 900 30.68 5.59 35.61
N ALA A 901 30.96 5.80 34.33
CA ALA A 901 32.17 5.41 33.62
C ALA A 901 33.45 5.93 34.30
N ALA A 902 33.41 7.11 34.92
CA ALA A 902 34.57 7.64 35.65
C ALA A 902 34.97 6.75 36.85
N TRP A 903 33.99 6.22 37.58
CA TRP A 903 34.22 5.31 38.71
C TRP A 903 34.75 3.95 38.24
N LEU A 904 34.16 3.40 37.18
CA LEU A 904 34.65 2.17 36.55
C LEU A 904 36.11 2.33 36.08
N TYR A 905 36.46 3.47 35.47
CA TYR A 905 37.83 3.76 35.06
C TYR A 905 38.79 3.75 36.25
N GLN A 906 38.44 4.44 37.36
CA GLN A 906 39.28 4.43 38.57
C GLN A 906 39.40 3.03 39.19
N ARG A 907 38.31 2.26 39.18
CA ARG A 907 38.32 0.88 39.68
C ARG A 907 39.24 -0.02 38.84
N LEU A 908 39.14 0.05 37.51
CA LEU A 908 40.02 -0.66 36.57
C LEU A 908 41.50 -0.31 36.73
N LYS A 909 41.84 0.88 37.22
CA LYS A 909 43.22 1.25 37.56
C LYS A 909 43.74 0.57 38.83
N ALA A 910 42.86 0.17 39.74
CA ALA A 910 43.21 -0.56 40.97
C ALA A 910 43.29 -2.09 40.77
N LEU A 911 42.97 -2.59 39.57
CA LEU A 911 42.92 -4.02 39.25
C LEU A 911 44.28 -4.73 39.46
N ARG A 912 44.24 -5.87 40.15
CA ARG A 912 45.38 -6.79 40.32
C ARG A 912 45.12 -8.09 39.59
N ILE A 913 46.19 -8.77 39.17
CA ILE A 913 46.09 -10.10 38.57
C ILE A 913 47.01 -11.03 39.37
N VAL A 914 46.45 -12.09 39.95
CA VAL A 914 47.14 -12.96 40.91
C VAL A 914 47.05 -14.42 40.47
N GLN A 915 48.17 -15.16 40.55
CA GLN A 915 48.20 -16.58 40.21
C GLN A 915 47.96 -17.46 41.44
N VAL A 916 47.02 -18.41 41.30
CA VAL A 916 46.61 -19.33 42.36
C VAL A 916 46.77 -20.80 41.93
N PRO A 917 46.99 -21.75 42.86
CA PRO A 917 47.21 -23.16 42.53
C PRO A 917 46.07 -23.77 41.69
N GLY A 918 44.84 -23.36 41.96
CA GLY A 918 43.66 -23.80 41.23
C GLY A 918 42.44 -22.97 41.57
N ILE A 919 41.47 -22.96 40.65
CA ILE A 919 40.17 -22.33 40.85
C ILE A 919 39.13 -23.40 40.52
N SER A 920 38.20 -23.62 41.43
CA SER A 920 37.08 -24.55 41.23
C SER A 920 35.77 -23.77 41.19
N SER A 921 34.80 -24.25 40.43
CA SER A 921 33.51 -23.60 40.31
C SER A 921 32.40 -24.62 40.21
N GLU A 922 31.32 -24.36 40.93
CA GLU A 922 30.11 -25.17 40.95
C GLU A 922 28.96 -24.36 40.32
N LEU A 923 28.08 -25.06 39.61
CA LEU A 923 26.85 -24.49 39.10
C LEU A 923 25.73 -24.82 40.08
N GLU A 924 25.03 -23.79 40.53
CA GLU A 924 23.90 -23.89 41.44
C GLU A 924 22.60 -23.53 40.71
N ILE A 925 21.62 -24.42 40.72
CA ILE A 925 20.28 -24.17 40.19
C ILE A 925 19.25 -24.58 41.22
N THR A 926 18.19 -23.80 41.34
CA THR A 926 17.04 -24.15 42.20
C THR A 926 15.93 -24.72 41.32
N GLN A 927 15.51 -25.96 41.58
CA GLN A 927 14.39 -26.62 40.92
C GLN A 927 13.51 -27.30 41.98
N ASP A 928 12.19 -27.14 41.91
CA ASP A 928 11.24 -27.59 42.95
C ASP A 928 11.58 -27.05 44.34
N GLN A 929 12.09 -25.81 44.43
CA GLN A 929 12.62 -25.20 45.67
C GLN A 929 13.81 -25.96 46.29
N LYS A 930 14.39 -26.93 45.57
CA LYS A 930 15.59 -27.65 45.97
C LYS A 930 16.79 -27.11 45.22
N VAL A 931 17.85 -26.80 45.95
CA VAL A 931 19.13 -26.40 45.37
C VAL A 931 19.88 -27.64 44.90
N VAL A 932 20.21 -27.68 43.62
CA VAL A 932 21.03 -28.70 42.97
C VAL A 932 22.36 -28.06 42.58
N ARG A 933 23.46 -28.71 42.95
CA ARG A 933 24.82 -28.27 42.63
C ARG A 933 25.50 -29.26 41.69
N SER A 934 26.19 -28.75 40.68
CA SER A 934 27.08 -29.57 39.86
C SER A 934 28.33 -29.95 40.65
N MET A 935 29.06 -30.94 40.13
CA MET A 935 30.39 -31.28 40.65
C MET A 935 31.36 -30.11 40.40
N PRO A 936 32.21 -29.74 41.37
CA PRO A 936 33.17 -28.65 41.18
C PRO A 936 34.08 -28.90 39.98
N GLN A 937 34.08 -27.95 39.04
CA GLN A 937 34.91 -27.98 37.84
C GLN A 937 36.05 -26.97 37.93
N SER A 938 37.22 -27.36 37.43
CA SER A 938 38.36 -26.45 37.35
C SER A 938 38.14 -25.36 36.29
N VAL A 939 38.28 -24.09 36.68
CA VAL A 939 38.14 -22.92 35.79
C VAL A 939 39.48 -22.20 35.58
N THR A 940 39.59 -21.42 34.49
CA THR A 940 40.84 -20.77 34.09
C THR A 940 41.15 -19.50 34.89
N ALA A 941 40.14 -18.67 35.12
CA ALA A 941 40.27 -17.41 35.86
C ALA A 941 38.92 -16.99 36.47
N HIS A 942 38.98 -16.11 37.47
CA HIS A 942 37.83 -15.54 38.18
C HIS A 942 38.12 -14.10 38.59
N ILE A 943 37.13 -13.22 38.53
CA ILE A 943 37.24 -11.83 39.02
C ILE A 943 36.55 -11.75 40.38
N SER A 944 37.30 -11.32 41.39
CA SER A 944 36.74 -10.85 42.66
C SER A 944 36.74 -9.33 42.64
N ASP A 945 35.60 -8.72 42.93
CA ASP A 945 35.41 -7.28 43.02
C ASP A 945 34.57 -6.96 44.27
N ASP A 946 35.23 -6.75 45.41
CA ASP A 946 34.65 -6.34 46.69
C ASP A 946 35.26 -5.01 47.18
N ASP A 947 34.69 -4.35 48.19
CA ASP A 947 35.14 -3.02 48.63
C ASP A 947 36.66 -2.90 48.91
N PHE A 948 37.34 -4.03 49.20
CA PHE A 948 38.74 -4.10 49.60
C PHE A 948 39.66 -4.81 48.58
N ASP A 949 39.13 -5.60 47.65
CA ASP A 949 39.88 -6.39 46.68
C ASP A 949 39.25 -6.36 45.28
N PHE A 950 40.04 -5.91 44.29
CA PHE A 950 39.71 -6.03 42.87
C PHE A 950 40.78 -6.82 42.14
N THR A 951 40.62 -8.13 42.11
CA THR A 951 41.65 -9.06 41.67
C THR A 951 41.11 -10.10 40.68
N ILE A 952 41.83 -10.26 39.57
CA ILE A 952 41.65 -11.40 38.65
C ILE A 952 42.54 -12.54 39.11
N TYR A 953 41.95 -13.59 39.66
CA TYR A 953 42.61 -14.83 40.01
C TYR A 953 42.77 -15.71 38.77
N VAL A 954 43.97 -16.27 38.56
CA VAL A 954 44.29 -17.12 37.40
C VAL A 954 44.89 -18.45 37.89
N ALA A 955 44.33 -19.56 37.43
CA ALA A 955 44.84 -20.88 37.78
C ALA A 955 46.20 -21.15 37.11
N ARG A 956 47.23 -21.50 37.91
CA ARG A 956 48.63 -21.70 37.46
C ARG A 956 48.73 -22.69 36.29
N ASP A 957 47.94 -23.77 36.32
CA ASP A 957 47.91 -24.84 35.31
C ASP A 957 47.29 -24.40 33.97
N LYS A 958 46.53 -23.29 33.94
CA LYS A 958 45.79 -22.81 32.77
C LYS A 958 46.28 -21.48 32.20
N ARG A 959 47.44 -20.99 32.64
CA ARG A 959 48.01 -19.67 32.24
C ARG A 959 48.00 -19.38 30.74
N LYS A 960 48.28 -20.39 29.90
CA LYS A 960 48.37 -20.24 28.43
C LYS A 960 47.01 -19.95 27.77
N LYS A 961 45.90 -20.16 28.49
CA LYS A 961 44.53 -19.99 27.99
C LYS A 961 43.87 -18.68 28.47
N ILE A 962 44.56 -17.87 29.28
CA ILE A 962 43.99 -16.65 29.87
C ILE A 962 43.48 -15.68 28.79
N PHE A 963 44.28 -15.40 27.76
CA PHE A 963 43.91 -14.45 26.71
C PHE A 963 42.66 -14.85 25.91
N SER A 964 42.37 -16.15 25.79
CA SER A 964 41.15 -16.63 25.14
C SER A 964 39.89 -16.57 26.01
N VAL A 965 40.06 -16.40 27.33
CA VAL A 965 38.95 -16.47 28.31
C VAL A 965 38.70 -15.10 28.95
N LEU A 966 39.72 -14.25 29.05
CA LEU A 966 39.67 -12.94 29.68
C LEU A 966 38.64 -11.97 29.08
N PRO A 967 38.44 -11.87 27.74
CA PRO A 967 37.38 -11.04 27.18
C PRO A 967 35.98 -11.46 27.66
N ARG A 968 35.75 -12.76 27.82
CA ARG A 968 34.45 -13.31 28.27
C ARG A 968 34.22 -13.08 29.75
N ILE A 969 35.26 -13.29 30.57
CA ILE A 969 35.17 -13.04 32.02
C ILE A 969 34.98 -11.54 32.31
N LEU A 970 35.68 -10.66 31.59
CA LEU A 970 35.49 -9.21 31.73
C LEU A 970 34.11 -8.77 31.27
N GLU A 971 33.59 -9.36 30.19
CA GLU A 971 32.24 -9.07 29.73
C GLU A 971 31.20 -9.52 30.76
N GLU A 972 31.30 -10.74 31.29
CA GLU A 972 30.44 -11.25 32.37
C GLU A 972 30.49 -10.34 33.61
N TRP A 973 31.69 -9.91 34.01
CA TRP A 973 31.88 -8.99 35.16
C TRP A 973 31.38 -7.56 34.88
N LEU A 974 31.54 -7.03 33.68
CA LEU A 974 31.01 -5.71 33.31
C LEU A 974 29.48 -5.71 33.28
N ARG A 975 28.87 -6.86 33.03
CA ARG A 975 27.42 -6.94 32.82
C ARG A 975 26.62 -7.23 34.10
N GLN A 976 27.12 -8.04 35.05
CA GLN A 976 26.45 -8.37 36.33
C GLN A 976 24.91 -8.49 36.21
N ASP A 977 24.42 -9.33 35.28
CA ASP A 977 22.99 -9.57 34.97
C ASP A 977 22.20 -8.50 34.17
N ARG A 978 22.82 -7.39 33.72
CA ARG A 978 22.17 -6.39 32.84
C ARG A 978 22.03 -6.85 31.38
N GLY A 979 21.18 -7.84 31.09
CA GLY A 979 20.70 -8.19 29.72
C GLY A 979 21.76 -8.61 28.67
N HIS A 980 21.49 -9.62 27.85
CA HIS A 980 22.48 -10.15 26.89
C HIS A 980 22.49 -9.45 25.52
N GLN A 981 22.22 -8.14 25.48
CA GLN A 981 22.29 -7.37 24.23
C GLN A 981 23.76 -7.04 23.90
N HIS A 982 24.12 -7.08 22.62
CA HIS A 982 25.45 -6.73 22.11
C HIS A 982 26.63 -7.55 22.68
N THR A 983 26.39 -8.77 23.19
CA THR A 983 27.43 -9.63 23.76
C THR A 983 28.57 -9.91 22.79
N PHE A 984 28.28 -10.08 21.51
CA PHE A 984 29.31 -10.38 20.50
C PHE A 984 30.23 -9.16 20.28
N GLU A 985 29.65 -7.98 20.14
CA GLU A 985 30.33 -6.72 19.90
C GLU A 985 31.22 -6.36 21.09
N VAL A 986 30.70 -6.50 22.32
CA VAL A 986 31.47 -6.30 23.55
C VAL A 986 32.66 -7.26 23.63
N ILE A 987 32.43 -8.57 23.43
CA ILE A 987 33.52 -9.57 23.47
C ILE A 987 34.54 -9.30 22.37
N SER A 988 34.11 -8.91 21.18
CA SER A 988 34.99 -8.57 20.06
C SER A 988 35.87 -7.37 20.39
N SER A 989 35.29 -6.28 20.89
CA SER A 989 36.05 -5.08 21.29
C SER A 989 37.00 -5.35 22.45
N LEU A 990 36.57 -6.10 23.48
CA LEU A 990 37.46 -6.52 24.57
C LEU A 990 38.60 -7.44 24.07
N THR A 991 38.33 -8.30 23.08
CA THR A 991 39.35 -9.14 22.45
C THR A 991 40.39 -8.29 21.72
N SER A 992 39.95 -7.30 20.94
CA SER A 992 40.85 -6.33 20.29
C SER A 992 41.66 -5.53 21.30
N ILE A 993 41.03 -5.05 22.37
CA ILE A 993 41.73 -4.34 23.44
C ILE A 993 42.81 -5.20 24.07
N ILE A 994 42.49 -6.45 24.41
CA ILE A 994 43.46 -7.36 25.05
C ILE A 994 44.60 -7.72 24.09
N ALA A 995 44.31 -7.94 22.81
CA ALA A 995 45.28 -8.40 21.82
C ALA A 995 46.20 -7.31 21.26
N SER A 996 45.82 -6.03 21.32
CA SER A 996 46.53 -4.92 20.65
C SER A 996 47.29 -4.01 21.63
N ASP A 997 48.32 -3.31 21.12
CA ASP A 997 49.07 -2.31 21.90
C ASP A 997 48.27 -1.02 22.12
N CYS A 998 48.49 -0.34 23.25
CA CYS A 998 47.73 0.86 23.63
C CYS A 998 47.81 1.99 22.59
N SER A 999 48.89 2.06 21.80
CA SER A 999 49.10 3.10 20.79
C SER A 999 48.16 3.03 19.59
N VAL A 1000 47.50 1.88 19.35
CA VAL A 1000 46.59 1.68 18.21
C VAL A 1000 45.13 1.49 18.65
N LEU A 1001 44.86 1.48 19.97
CA LEU A 1001 43.53 1.14 20.48
C LEU A 1001 42.49 2.22 20.18
N ASP A 1002 42.86 3.50 20.15
CA ASP A 1002 41.88 4.56 19.85
C ASP A 1002 41.34 4.46 18.42
N GLU A 1003 42.21 4.17 17.44
CA GLU A 1003 41.84 3.94 16.03
C GLU A 1003 41.00 2.67 15.87
N ILE A 1004 41.43 1.56 16.48
CA ILE A 1004 40.69 0.28 16.44
C ILE A 1004 39.29 0.41 17.04
N LEU A 1005 39.16 1.10 18.18
CA LEU A 1005 37.87 1.29 18.84
C LEU A 1005 36.97 2.27 18.07
N GLN A 1006 37.55 3.30 17.43
CA GLN A 1006 36.81 4.20 16.56
C GLN A 1006 36.23 3.48 15.34
N ASP A 1007 37.01 2.61 14.69
CA ASP A 1007 36.55 1.78 13.57
C ASP A 1007 35.46 0.78 13.98
N GLN A 1008 35.47 0.34 15.24
CA GLN A 1008 34.44 -0.52 15.82
C GLN A 1008 33.19 0.24 16.32
N GLY A 1009 33.15 1.57 16.15
CA GLY A 1009 32.00 2.41 16.55
C GLY A 1009 31.89 2.64 18.07
N ILE A 1010 32.97 2.48 18.82
CA ILE A 1010 33.00 2.66 20.29
C ILE A 1010 33.26 4.13 20.63
N ILE A 1011 32.38 4.72 21.45
CA ILE A 1011 32.41 6.16 21.74
C ILE A 1011 33.64 6.56 22.57
N GLU A 1012 34.06 7.81 22.42
CA GLU A 1012 35.02 8.45 23.33
C GLU A 1012 34.31 8.95 24.59
N LEU A 1013 35.01 8.91 25.72
CA LEU A 1013 34.48 9.36 27.00
C LEU A 1013 34.80 10.84 27.24
N PRO A 1014 33.95 11.56 27.99
CA PRO A 1014 34.10 13.01 28.18
C PRO A 1014 35.24 13.41 29.13
N PHE A 1015 36.02 12.46 29.65
CA PHE A 1015 37.14 12.69 30.56
C PHE A 1015 38.46 12.20 29.96
N GLU A 1016 39.56 12.90 30.27
CA GLU A 1016 40.86 12.65 29.67
C GLU A 1016 41.45 11.28 30.08
N ASN A 1017 42.01 10.59 29.09
CA ASN A 1017 42.87 9.44 29.31
C ASN A 1017 44.23 9.89 29.84
N ASN A 1018 44.40 9.87 31.16
CA ASN A 1018 45.62 10.29 31.84
C ASN A 1018 46.86 9.42 31.50
N ASP A 1019 46.69 8.33 30.76
CA ASP A 1019 47.79 7.40 30.38
C ASP A 1019 48.37 7.71 28.97
N ALA A 1020 47.85 8.71 28.23
CA ALA A 1020 48.35 9.09 26.89
C ALA A 1020 49.65 9.93 26.90
N GLY A 1021 50.14 10.34 28.08
CA GLY A 1021 51.19 11.37 28.21
C GLY A 1021 52.62 10.89 28.48
N SER A 1022 52.89 9.60 28.70
CA SER A 1022 54.20 9.15 29.19
C SER A 1022 55.05 8.40 28.16
N THR A 1023 55.30 8.96 26.98
CA THR A 1023 56.42 8.52 26.11
C THR A 1023 56.86 9.60 25.12
N LYS A 1024 57.40 10.72 25.63
CA LYS A 1024 58.35 11.56 24.87
C LYS A 1024 59.45 12.11 25.78
N ILE A 1025 60.67 12.16 25.21
CA ILE A 1025 61.98 12.64 25.72
C ILE A 1025 62.79 11.49 26.38
N SER A 1026 64.02 11.12 25.99
CA SER A 1026 65.16 11.88 25.43
C SER A 1026 66.13 10.99 24.61
N SER A 1027 66.76 11.62 23.62
CA SER A 1027 67.90 11.12 22.83
C SER A 1027 69.25 11.24 23.55
N GLU A 1028 70.23 10.48 23.03
CA GLU A 1028 71.70 10.54 23.21
C GLU A 1028 72.38 9.66 24.27
N GLY A 1029 73.24 8.75 23.80
CA GLY A 1029 74.18 7.95 24.60
C GLY A 1029 74.65 6.68 23.88
N ALA A 1030 75.90 6.66 23.43
CA ALA A 1030 76.50 5.71 22.50
C ALA A 1030 76.82 4.29 23.05
N SER A 1031 76.86 3.32 22.13
CA SER A 1031 78.07 2.55 21.72
C SER A 1031 77.96 1.02 21.71
N GLU A 1032 78.38 0.46 20.56
CA GLU A 1032 79.08 -0.83 20.33
C GLU A 1032 78.38 -2.19 20.52
N CYS A 1033 78.19 -2.94 19.42
CA CYS A 1033 79.05 -4.05 18.93
C CYS A 1033 78.27 -4.91 17.90
N SER A 1034 78.73 -5.08 16.65
CA SER A 1034 79.44 -6.28 16.12
C SER A 1034 78.58 -7.57 16.16
N SER A 1035 78.39 -8.43 15.16
CA SER A 1035 79.19 -8.89 13.99
C SER A 1035 78.29 -9.89 13.21
N VAL A 1036 78.28 -9.91 11.87
CA VAL A 1036 78.98 -10.87 10.97
C VAL A 1036 78.51 -12.34 11.04
N GLN A 1037 78.14 -12.87 9.84
CA GLN A 1037 78.23 -14.25 9.32
C GLN A 1037 77.12 -15.29 9.62
N GLU A 1038 76.41 -15.78 8.59
CA GLU A 1038 76.68 -16.99 7.75
C GLU A 1038 76.34 -18.29 8.51
N ALA A 1039 75.77 -19.36 7.96
CA ALA A 1039 75.58 -19.86 6.61
C ALA A 1039 74.38 -20.84 6.63
N VAL A 1040 73.55 -20.90 5.57
CA VAL A 1040 73.54 -21.95 4.53
C VAL A 1040 73.36 -23.39 5.04
N GLY A 1041 72.26 -24.01 4.57
CA GLY A 1041 72.04 -25.46 4.63
C GLY A 1041 70.70 -25.91 4.06
N LYS A 1042 70.46 -25.67 2.75
CA LYS A 1042 69.51 -26.46 1.92
C LYS A 1042 70.05 -27.90 1.80
N PRO A 1043 69.22 -28.95 1.62
CA PRO A 1043 68.57 -29.28 0.33
C PRO A 1043 67.17 -29.94 0.53
N SER A 1044 66.33 -30.33 -0.43
CA SER A 1044 66.24 -30.34 -1.90
C SER A 1044 64.82 -30.84 -2.26
N GLU A 1045 64.29 -30.36 -3.38
CA GLU A 1045 63.57 -31.07 -4.48
C GLU A 1045 62.80 -32.35 -4.15
N GLY A 1046 61.56 -32.59 -4.60
CA GLY A 1046 60.68 -31.92 -5.56
C GLY A 1046 59.48 -32.87 -5.79
N ASP A 1047 58.35 -32.37 -6.28
CA ASP A 1047 57.74 -32.72 -7.58
C ASP A 1047 56.29 -32.20 -7.66
N GLN A 1048 55.82 -32.15 -8.89
CA GLN A 1048 54.78 -31.31 -9.51
C GLN A 1048 53.32 -31.45 -9.03
N GLY A 1049 52.53 -30.41 -9.32
CA GLY A 1049 51.07 -30.46 -9.39
C GLY A 1049 50.44 -29.10 -9.70
N GLU A 1050 49.98 -28.91 -10.93
CA GLU A 1050 49.63 -27.66 -11.62
C GLU A 1050 48.45 -26.82 -11.08
N SER A 1051 48.64 -25.50 -11.13
CA SER A 1051 47.81 -24.46 -11.79
C SER A 1051 46.29 -24.67 -11.95
N LEU A 1052 45.50 -23.69 -11.48
CA LEU A 1052 44.82 -22.75 -12.39
C LEU A 1052 44.36 -21.47 -11.69
N VAL A 1053 44.85 -20.36 -12.24
CA VAL A 1053 44.66 -18.96 -11.88
C VAL A 1053 43.58 -18.36 -12.79
N LEU A 1054 42.91 -17.31 -12.31
CA LEU A 1054 42.64 -16.01 -12.98
C LEU A 1054 41.21 -15.53 -12.66
N ARG A 1055 40.87 -14.23 -12.52
CA ARG A 1055 41.50 -12.94 -12.15
C ARG A 1055 40.45 -11.88 -12.55
N GLY A 1056 40.42 -10.74 -11.85
CA GLY A 1056 39.74 -9.50 -12.28
C GLY A 1056 38.98 -8.84 -11.12
N ARG A 1057 39.54 -7.96 -10.27
CA ARG A 1057 40.10 -6.60 -10.50
C ARG A 1057 39.14 -5.67 -11.25
N GLU A 1058 38.92 -4.40 -10.91
CA GLU A 1058 39.18 -3.52 -9.77
C GLU A 1058 38.48 -2.19 -10.12
N SER A 1059 38.15 -1.41 -9.10
CA SER A 1059 37.59 -0.06 -9.16
C SER A 1059 38.57 0.99 -9.70
N ALA A 1060 38.08 2.15 -10.14
CA ALA A 1060 38.85 3.41 -10.12
C ALA A 1060 37.92 4.64 -10.04
N SER A 1061 38.35 5.58 -9.19
CA SER A 1061 37.82 6.91 -8.89
C SER A 1061 38.40 8.01 -9.79
N GLU A 1062 37.80 9.22 -9.75
CA GLU A 1062 38.42 10.56 -9.54
C GLU A 1062 37.60 11.69 -10.24
N VAL A 1063 36.96 12.65 -9.52
CA VAL A 1063 37.35 13.97 -8.91
C VAL A 1063 37.06 15.20 -9.82
N VAL A 1064 36.44 16.25 -9.24
CA VAL A 1064 36.85 17.69 -9.21
C VAL A 1064 35.68 18.72 -9.36
N SER A 1065 35.47 19.52 -8.28
CA SER A 1065 35.06 20.95 -8.09
C SER A 1065 33.89 21.60 -8.90
N ASP A 1066 33.17 22.66 -8.50
CA ASP A 1066 33.47 23.79 -7.59
C ASP A 1066 32.20 24.66 -7.26
N ALA A 1067 32.29 25.42 -6.15
CA ALA A 1067 31.78 26.78 -5.85
C ALA A 1067 30.26 27.21 -5.78
N ALA A 1068 29.88 27.63 -4.55
CA ALA A 1068 29.42 28.97 -4.10
C ALA A 1068 27.93 29.41 -4.08
N GLU A 1069 27.62 30.02 -2.91
CA GLU A 1069 26.45 30.80 -2.40
C GLU A 1069 25.19 30.07 -1.91
#